data_AF-A0A847RUT0-F1
#
_entry.id   AF-A0A847RUT0-F1
#
_cell.length_a   1.000
_cell.length_b   1.000
_cell.length_c   1.000
_cell.angle_alpha   90.00
_cell.angle_beta   90.00
_cell.angle_gamma   90.00
#
_symmetry.space_group_name_H-M   'P 1'
#
loop_
_entity.id
_entity.type
_entity.pdbx_description
1 polymer ?
#
loop_
_entity_poly.entity_id
_entity_poly.type
_entity_poly.pdbx_seq_one_letter_code
_entity_poly.pdbx_strand_id
1 'polypeptide(L)'
;MTLKNEQPSKMLHKESEDMSGINTLQLMDALITETNSEDAYGDMYARGADGNMRRIPAGTVGQMLKVDADGFPAWANDITNTIVVNAGPDQTISVANTNLQGAASDPNSSITSYRWSKQSGPAEPIGTGFNGGSFTPLRTRTFTPSGAGDIVFDNANTQPGDLIILVGNFRSVTLNNVQGTAANPIVFRNPAGQTTRIGNTTWAANGGPAYALQTSNSKHFIFAGTHWNNLLFTGSEVNTDGGGEPYRSAYRNLSFDAFSEQFEICYFTATKGGTCIVAKTDPVSGQSASWYPNTTLQDILIHDFVIDSPYNEGLYIGHTATYWDLISNTPYNQSPYDAPPADSNRYKQPIMISNVKVWNGRILNTGKDGIQISACKNIEVYQNEVVNWASVNVPDRANHNGGILIGGRSETSNVHDNITHDAWGEHFQFYGTGTGHIFKNNLCYNTDASNVSGDMASIAARSGSNNTENHPGQVTVEGNTFSRCGNGSLVRVNGYNNKSGGVTGTDNLQVILKRNILMAPRNNAGGDNYDSFYVYTENPQDYGYDKIVTRPLAGADANVQYLTMAIANVDTNNYYLPNNSTVIQGFRKTKPVGPQAVTGASVIVTPNAATTAVTNMVSGVYVFRLVAGNTLGQYKSSTVQVTVTL
;
A
#
# COMPACT_ATOMS: atom_id res chain seq x y z
N MET A 1 0.03 1.72 -55.73
CA MET A 1 0.00 2.55 -54.51
C MET A 1 1.45 2.81 -54.15
N THR A 2 1.97 4.01 -54.42
CA THR A 2 3.37 4.34 -54.14
C THR A 2 3.38 5.28 -52.95
N LEU A 3 3.79 4.79 -51.78
CA LEU A 3 3.99 5.60 -50.58
C LEU A 3 5.32 6.35 -50.72
N LYS A 4 5.27 7.68 -50.72
CA LYS A 4 6.47 8.51 -50.61
C LYS A 4 6.81 8.66 -49.12
N ASN A 5 7.84 7.95 -48.67
CA ASN A 5 8.60 8.27 -47.46
C ASN A 5 9.90 8.94 -47.90
N GLU A 6 10.21 10.11 -47.36
CA GLU A 6 11.54 10.51 -46.85
C GLU A 6 11.51 11.94 -46.27
N GLN A 7 12.04 12.11 -45.05
CA GLN A 7 12.41 13.38 -44.38
C GLN A 7 13.90 13.73 -44.72
N PRO A 8 14.62 14.76 -44.15
CA PRO A 8 14.27 15.96 -43.35
C PRO A 8 14.99 17.29 -43.82
N SER A 9 14.70 18.40 -43.11
CA SER A 9 15.66 19.43 -42.61
C SER A 9 15.41 20.91 -42.94
N LYS A 10 15.66 21.74 -41.90
CA LYS A 10 15.66 23.21 -41.87
C LYS A 10 16.78 23.79 -42.74
N MET A 11 16.52 24.88 -43.47
CA MET A 11 17.09 26.23 -43.22
C MET A 11 17.01 27.17 -44.44
N LEU A 12 16.74 28.44 -44.11
CA LEU A 12 17.19 29.69 -44.75
C LEU A 12 16.63 30.07 -46.13
N HIS A 13 15.95 31.23 -46.14
CA HIS A 13 15.98 32.13 -47.28
C HIS A 13 16.37 33.53 -46.80
N LYS A 14 17.51 34.03 -47.27
CA LYS A 14 17.86 35.46 -47.30
C LYS A 14 18.36 35.80 -48.71
N GLU A 15 17.76 36.87 -49.23
CA GLU A 15 18.21 37.84 -50.25
C GLU A 15 18.61 37.40 -51.68
N SER A 16 17.86 38.01 -52.61
CA SER A 16 18.15 38.57 -53.94
C SER A 16 19.51 38.31 -54.61
N GLU A 17 19.45 37.96 -55.90
CA GLU A 17 20.08 38.75 -56.98
C GLU A 17 19.55 38.35 -58.36
N ASP A 18 19.48 39.36 -59.23
CA ASP A 18 19.01 39.36 -60.61
C ASP A 18 20.22 39.12 -61.54
N MET A 19 20.17 38.11 -62.43
CA MET A 19 20.98 38.09 -63.66
C MET A 19 20.37 37.18 -64.74
N SER A 20 20.20 37.81 -65.90
CA SER A 20 19.69 37.33 -67.19
C SER A 20 20.51 36.23 -67.88
N GLY A 21 19.84 35.29 -68.57
CA GLY A 21 20.36 34.70 -69.82
C GLY A 21 20.28 33.17 -70.00
N ILE A 22 19.26 32.73 -70.76
CA ILE A 22 19.20 31.53 -71.64
C ILE A 22 18.98 30.13 -71.00
N ASN A 23 17.70 29.72 -71.10
CA ASN A 23 17.14 28.42 -71.54
C ASN A 23 17.76 27.08 -71.11
N THR A 24 17.10 26.43 -70.15
CA THR A 24 16.68 25.00 -70.21
C THR A 24 15.59 24.61 -69.19
N LEU A 25 15.10 25.52 -68.33
CA LEU A 25 14.08 25.21 -67.30
C LEU A 25 12.61 25.22 -67.79
N GLN A 26 12.36 25.40 -69.08
CA GLN A 26 10.99 25.46 -69.64
C GLN A 26 10.32 24.09 -69.84
N LEU A 27 10.85 23.03 -69.21
CA LEU A 27 10.31 21.67 -69.26
C LEU A 27 10.09 21.00 -67.89
N MET A 28 10.38 21.69 -66.78
CA MET A 28 10.11 21.13 -65.44
C MET A 28 9.19 21.98 -64.55
N ASP A 29 8.82 23.19 -64.98
CA ASP A 29 7.92 24.08 -64.22
C ASP A 29 6.43 23.88 -64.54
N ALA A 30 6.09 22.88 -65.38
CA ALA A 30 4.71 22.59 -65.77
C ALA A 30 4.17 21.25 -65.24
N LEU A 31 4.89 20.56 -64.34
CA LEU A 31 4.43 19.27 -63.79
C LEU A 31 4.22 19.22 -62.27
N ILE A 32 4.45 20.32 -61.55
CA ILE A 32 4.16 20.41 -60.11
C ILE A 32 3.62 21.81 -59.80
N THR A 33 2.43 22.12 -60.31
CA THR A 33 1.67 23.30 -59.90
C THR A 33 0.18 23.01 -59.88
N GLU A 34 -0.20 22.00 -59.11
CA GLU A 34 -1.51 21.95 -58.45
C GLU A 34 -1.32 21.34 -57.05
N THR A 35 -0.64 22.05 -56.15
CA THR A 35 -1.10 22.00 -54.76
C THR A 35 -2.32 22.91 -54.71
N ASN A 36 -3.48 22.37 -55.11
CA ASN A 36 -4.75 22.99 -54.75
C ASN A 36 -4.73 23.18 -53.23
N SER A 37 -5.10 24.37 -52.75
CA SER A 37 -5.08 24.74 -51.33
C SER A 37 -6.02 23.91 -50.44
N GLU A 38 -6.50 22.77 -50.95
CA GLU A 38 -7.44 21.87 -50.30
C GLU A 38 -6.80 20.53 -49.90
N ASP A 39 -5.61 20.16 -50.39
CA ASP A 39 -4.99 18.86 -50.12
C ASP A 39 -4.46 18.75 -48.69
N ALA A 40 -4.95 17.75 -47.95
CA ALA A 40 -4.56 17.48 -46.57
C ALA A 40 -3.69 16.23 -46.45
N TYR A 41 -2.90 16.16 -45.36
CA TYR A 41 -2.12 14.97 -45.05
C TYR A 41 -3.05 13.76 -44.83
N GLY A 42 -2.90 12.72 -45.66
CA GLY A 42 -3.74 11.52 -45.63
C GLY A 42 -4.75 11.40 -46.79
N ASP A 43 -4.84 12.42 -47.66
CA ASP A 43 -5.62 12.34 -48.88
C ASP A 43 -5.04 11.29 -49.85
N MET A 44 -5.93 10.64 -50.58
CA MET A 44 -5.60 9.65 -51.59
C MET A 44 -6.06 10.11 -52.97
N TYR A 45 -5.41 9.60 -54.02
CA TYR A 45 -5.81 9.84 -55.40
C TYR A 45 -6.03 8.51 -56.11
N ALA A 46 -7.19 8.35 -56.73
CA ALA A 46 -7.54 7.15 -57.50
C ALA A 46 -7.85 7.52 -58.95
N ARG A 47 -7.45 6.64 -59.87
CA ARG A 47 -7.82 6.74 -61.29
C ARG A 47 -9.04 5.85 -61.54
N GLY A 48 -10.10 6.43 -62.07
CA GLY A 48 -11.29 5.67 -62.45
C GLY A 48 -11.15 5.01 -63.81
N ALA A 49 -12.18 4.22 -64.16
CA ALA A 49 -12.29 3.57 -65.46
C ALA A 49 -12.43 4.58 -66.62
N ASP A 50 -12.80 5.83 -66.35
CA ASP A 50 -12.83 6.96 -67.28
C ASP A 50 -11.44 7.56 -67.57
N GLY A 51 -10.39 7.06 -66.93
CA GLY A 51 -9.02 7.52 -67.08
C GLY A 51 -8.66 8.78 -66.28
N ASN A 52 -9.65 9.41 -65.63
CA ASN A 52 -9.45 10.62 -64.84
C ASN A 52 -8.96 10.30 -63.43
N MET A 53 -8.08 11.15 -62.89
CA MET A 53 -7.68 11.11 -61.49
C MET A 53 -8.68 11.92 -60.66
N ARG A 54 -9.18 11.35 -59.56
CA ARG A 54 -10.01 12.08 -58.59
C ARG A 54 -9.37 12.01 -57.20
N ARG A 55 -9.52 13.11 -56.46
CA ARG A 55 -9.10 13.22 -55.05
C ARG A 55 -10.12 12.52 -54.16
N ILE A 56 -9.61 11.77 -53.19
CA ILE A 56 -10.35 11.14 -52.10
C ILE A 56 -9.79 11.76 -50.81
N PRO A 57 -10.52 12.68 -50.16
CA PRO A 57 -10.07 13.27 -48.90
C PRO A 57 -9.77 12.22 -47.84
N ALA A 58 -8.87 12.48 -46.90
CA ALA A 58 -8.54 11.57 -45.81
C ALA A 58 -9.81 11.12 -45.06
N GLY A 59 -9.99 9.81 -44.91
CA GLY A 59 -11.13 9.25 -44.21
C GLY A 59 -11.03 9.42 -42.70
N THR A 60 -12.17 9.42 -42.02
CA THR A 60 -12.25 9.38 -40.56
C THR A 60 -12.09 7.93 -40.07
N VAL A 61 -11.58 7.76 -38.84
CA VAL A 61 -11.44 6.44 -38.21
C VAL A 61 -12.79 5.69 -38.23
N GLY A 62 -12.80 4.48 -38.79
CA GLY A 62 -13.97 3.61 -38.89
C GLY A 62 -14.64 3.56 -40.27
N GLN A 63 -14.20 4.38 -41.22
CA GLN A 63 -14.64 4.29 -42.62
C GLN A 63 -13.83 3.26 -43.41
N MET A 64 -14.47 2.62 -44.38
CA MET A 64 -13.79 1.78 -45.38
C MET A 64 -13.98 2.37 -46.77
N LEU A 65 -12.95 2.22 -47.60
CA LEU A 65 -12.99 2.63 -49.00
C LEU A 65 -13.74 1.58 -49.82
N LYS A 66 -14.88 1.94 -50.42
CA LYS A 66 -15.65 1.09 -51.34
C LYS A 66 -15.65 1.72 -52.72
N VAL A 67 -15.76 0.89 -53.77
CA VAL A 67 -15.96 1.38 -55.13
C VAL A 67 -17.44 1.75 -55.29
N ASP A 68 -17.71 3.03 -55.51
CA ASP A 68 -19.05 3.56 -55.75
C ASP A 68 -19.59 3.13 -57.13
N ALA A 69 -20.86 3.43 -57.37
CA ALA A 69 -21.55 3.08 -58.61
C ALA A 69 -20.91 3.68 -59.88
N ASP A 70 -20.12 4.75 -59.73
CA ASP A 70 -19.36 5.38 -60.82
C ASP A 70 -17.96 4.78 -61.02
N GLY A 71 -17.61 3.71 -60.29
CA GLY A 71 -16.33 3.02 -60.39
C GLY A 71 -15.19 3.71 -59.64
N PHE A 72 -15.46 4.79 -58.89
CA PHE A 72 -14.45 5.46 -58.07
C PHE A 72 -14.51 5.02 -56.61
N PRO A 73 -13.36 4.90 -55.91
CA PRO A 73 -13.37 4.61 -54.49
C PRO A 73 -13.85 5.81 -53.67
N ALA A 74 -14.83 5.63 -52.78
CA ALA A 74 -15.31 6.62 -51.84
C ALA A 74 -15.41 6.04 -50.42
N TRP A 75 -15.38 6.93 -49.41
CA TRP A 75 -15.54 6.52 -48.02
C TRP A 75 -17.01 6.18 -47.74
N ALA A 76 -17.27 4.93 -47.37
CA ALA A 76 -18.59 4.49 -46.95
C ALA A 76 -18.71 4.50 -45.42
N ASN A 77 -19.81 5.05 -44.92
CA ASN A 77 -20.19 5.01 -43.50
C ASN A 77 -20.98 3.73 -43.13
N ASP A 78 -21.30 2.91 -44.13
CA ASP A 78 -22.33 1.89 -44.03
C ASP A 78 -21.74 0.50 -43.78
N ILE A 79 -21.04 0.36 -42.65
CA ILE A 79 -20.92 -0.97 -42.04
C ILE A 79 -21.91 -1.00 -40.90
N THR A 80 -23.18 -1.25 -41.22
CA THR A 80 -24.16 -1.60 -40.19
C THR A 80 -23.54 -2.72 -39.34
N ASN A 81 -23.39 -2.50 -38.04
CA ASN A 81 -22.84 -3.51 -37.14
C ASN A 81 -23.86 -4.65 -37.01
N THR A 82 -23.65 -5.70 -37.81
CA THR A 82 -24.53 -6.86 -37.91
C THR A 82 -24.21 -7.95 -36.90
N ILE A 83 -23.25 -7.72 -36.01
CA ILE A 83 -22.99 -8.62 -34.90
C ILE A 83 -24.28 -8.80 -34.10
N VAL A 84 -24.59 -10.03 -33.74
CA VAL A 84 -25.59 -10.39 -32.74
C VAL A 84 -24.83 -11.01 -31.57
N VAL A 85 -25.01 -10.46 -30.37
CA VAL A 85 -24.38 -10.96 -29.15
C VAL A 85 -25.48 -11.33 -28.17
N ASN A 86 -25.35 -12.50 -27.54
CA ASN A 86 -26.24 -12.98 -26.50
C ASN A 86 -25.38 -13.44 -25.32
N ALA A 87 -25.60 -12.85 -24.14
CA ALA A 87 -24.90 -13.21 -22.90
C ALA A 87 -25.54 -14.42 -22.17
N GLY A 88 -26.57 -15.02 -22.76
CA GLY A 88 -27.37 -16.07 -22.15
C GLY A 88 -28.53 -15.50 -21.32
N PRO A 89 -29.43 -16.37 -20.83
CA PRO A 89 -30.55 -15.97 -20.00
C PRO A 89 -30.10 -15.62 -18.58
N ASP A 90 -30.88 -14.78 -17.90
CA ASP A 90 -30.71 -14.50 -16.48
C ASP A 90 -30.83 -15.78 -15.65
N GLN A 91 -30.07 -15.84 -14.54
CA GLN A 91 -29.96 -17.03 -13.71
C GLN A 91 -30.38 -16.73 -12.27
N THR A 92 -31.00 -17.71 -11.61
CA THR A 92 -31.18 -17.73 -10.15
C THR A 92 -30.51 -18.98 -9.60
N ILE A 93 -29.56 -18.83 -8.67
CA ILE A 93 -28.73 -19.91 -8.15
C ILE A 93 -28.69 -19.90 -6.62
N SER A 94 -28.61 -21.09 -6.01
CA SER A 94 -28.43 -21.28 -4.56
C SER A 94 -27.03 -21.76 -4.18
N VAL A 95 -26.05 -21.45 -5.04
CA VAL A 95 -24.64 -21.80 -4.88
C VAL A 95 -23.78 -20.59 -5.29
N ALA A 96 -22.56 -20.51 -4.79
CA ALA A 96 -21.69 -19.35 -5.01
C ALA A 96 -21.06 -19.28 -6.41
N ASN A 97 -21.29 -20.28 -7.26
CA ASN A 97 -20.61 -20.44 -8.54
C ASN A 97 -21.62 -20.80 -9.64
N THR A 98 -21.44 -20.25 -10.84
CA THR A 98 -22.22 -20.64 -12.02
C THR A 98 -21.40 -20.48 -13.31
N ASN A 99 -21.94 -20.96 -14.43
CA ASN A 99 -21.38 -20.73 -15.76
C ASN A 99 -22.24 -19.73 -16.54
N LEU A 100 -21.60 -18.73 -17.13
CA LEU A 100 -22.20 -17.83 -18.12
C LEU A 100 -21.93 -18.38 -19.51
N GLN A 101 -22.99 -18.55 -20.30
CA GLN A 101 -22.92 -19.11 -21.65
C GLN A 101 -23.24 -18.03 -22.68
N GLY A 102 -22.18 -17.47 -23.26
CA GLY A 102 -22.26 -16.45 -24.28
C GLY A 102 -22.25 -17.03 -25.70
N ALA A 103 -22.90 -16.33 -26.62
CA ALA A 103 -22.82 -16.60 -28.05
C ALA A 103 -22.74 -15.28 -28.83
N ALA A 104 -22.00 -15.31 -29.94
CA ALA A 104 -22.04 -14.23 -30.91
C ALA A 104 -22.02 -14.79 -32.33
N SER A 105 -22.70 -14.10 -33.24
CA SER A 105 -22.68 -14.39 -34.67
C SER A 105 -22.67 -13.09 -35.47
N ASP A 106 -22.14 -13.16 -36.68
CA ASP A 106 -22.19 -12.06 -37.62
C ASP A 106 -22.35 -12.65 -39.04
N PRO A 107 -23.42 -12.30 -39.78
CA PRO A 107 -23.61 -12.77 -41.15
C PRO A 107 -22.54 -12.30 -42.13
N ASN A 108 -21.89 -11.17 -41.83
CA ASN A 108 -21.01 -10.47 -42.77
C ASN A 108 -19.53 -10.66 -42.47
N SER A 109 -19.17 -11.27 -41.33
CA SER A 109 -17.77 -11.48 -40.95
C SER A 109 -17.62 -12.52 -39.84
N SER A 110 -16.40 -12.94 -39.51
CA SER A 110 -16.16 -13.91 -38.44
C SER A 110 -15.96 -13.24 -37.09
N ILE A 111 -16.53 -13.82 -36.02
CA ILE A 111 -16.24 -13.39 -34.64
C ILE A 111 -14.82 -13.80 -34.27
N THR A 112 -14.02 -12.85 -33.80
CA THR A 112 -12.59 -13.02 -33.48
C THR A 112 -12.29 -12.89 -31.99
N SER A 113 -13.20 -12.31 -31.21
CA SER A 113 -12.94 -12.05 -29.79
C SER A 113 -14.21 -12.07 -28.95
N TYR A 114 -14.05 -12.49 -27.70
CA TYR A 114 -15.03 -12.37 -26.62
C TYR A 114 -14.37 -11.68 -25.43
N ARG A 115 -15.15 -10.95 -24.64
CA ARG A 115 -14.71 -10.38 -23.37
C ARG A 115 -15.87 -10.23 -22.39
N TRP A 116 -15.77 -10.94 -21.28
CA TRP A 116 -16.66 -10.83 -20.14
C TRP A 116 -16.18 -9.80 -19.13
N SER A 117 -17.11 -9.09 -18.50
CA SER A 117 -16.84 -8.17 -17.41
C SER A 117 -18.04 -8.07 -16.46
N LYS A 118 -17.78 -7.96 -15.15
CA LYS A 118 -18.82 -7.65 -14.16
C LYS A 118 -19.19 -6.18 -14.26
N GLN A 119 -20.46 -5.88 -14.47
CA GLN A 119 -21.02 -4.52 -14.53
C GLN A 119 -21.50 -4.07 -13.16
N SER A 120 -22.15 -4.97 -12.42
CA SER A 120 -22.63 -4.72 -11.06
C SER A 120 -22.76 -6.03 -10.29
N GLY A 121 -22.98 -5.92 -8.99
CA GLY A 121 -23.13 -7.02 -8.05
C GLY A 121 -22.76 -6.57 -6.65
N PRO A 122 -23.04 -7.38 -5.62
CA PRO A 122 -22.40 -7.24 -4.32
C PRO A 122 -20.90 -6.91 -4.51
N ALA A 123 -20.51 -5.78 -3.93
CA ALA A 123 -19.11 -5.42 -3.78
C ALA A 123 -18.67 -6.01 -2.44
N GLU A 124 -17.89 -7.10 -2.48
CA GLU A 124 -17.39 -7.72 -1.26
C GLU A 124 -16.54 -6.73 -0.46
N PRO A 125 -16.69 -6.68 0.88
CA PRO A 125 -16.76 -7.89 1.73
C PRO A 125 -17.96 -7.94 2.69
N ILE A 126 -19.10 -8.57 2.37
CA ILE A 126 -20.10 -8.86 3.44
C ILE A 126 -19.73 -10.14 4.21
N GLY A 127 -18.76 -10.92 3.75
CA GLY A 127 -18.28 -12.13 4.44
C GLY A 127 -17.25 -11.95 5.56
N THR A 128 -16.75 -10.74 5.87
CA THR A 128 -15.74 -10.54 6.93
C THR A 128 -16.42 -10.24 8.27
N GLY A 129 -16.60 -11.27 9.08
CA GLY A 129 -16.73 -11.14 10.54
C GLY A 129 -15.39 -10.85 11.18
N PHE A 130 -15.42 -10.43 12.44
CA PHE A 130 -14.24 -10.02 13.19
C PHE A 130 -13.17 -11.12 13.19
N ASN A 131 -11.92 -10.77 12.87
CA ASN A 131 -10.78 -11.70 12.84
C ASN A 131 -10.98 -12.88 11.87
N GLY A 132 -11.48 -12.60 10.66
CA GLY A 132 -11.72 -13.60 9.63
C GLY A 132 -12.95 -14.50 9.88
N GLY A 133 -13.82 -14.12 10.82
CA GLY A 133 -15.13 -14.74 10.99
C GLY A 133 -16.06 -14.47 9.80
N SER A 134 -17.30 -14.94 9.88
CA SER A 134 -18.37 -14.55 8.94
C SER A 134 -19.28 -13.52 9.60
N PHE A 135 -19.69 -12.49 8.86
CA PHE A 135 -20.66 -11.51 9.31
C PHE A 135 -21.94 -11.64 8.49
N THR A 136 -23.08 -11.64 9.16
CA THR A 136 -24.39 -11.49 8.52
C THR A 136 -25.10 -10.35 9.23
N PRO A 137 -25.37 -9.23 8.54
CA PRO A 137 -26.04 -8.10 9.17
C PRO A 137 -27.39 -8.51 9.73
N LEU A 138 -27.67 -8.16 10.98
CA LEU A 138 -29.02 -8.29 11.53
C LEU A 138 -29.90 -7.15 11.04
N ARG A 139 -29.30 -5.96 10.88
CA ARG A 139 -29.96 -4.71 10.48
C ARG A 139 -29.00 -3.91 9.61
N THR A 140 -29.51 -3.25 8.59
CA THR A 140 -28.75 -2.31 7.75
C THR A 140 -29.31 -0.91 7.91
N ARG A 141 -28.44 0.07 8.17
CA ARG A 141 -28.79 1.48 8.34
C ARG A 141 -27.91 2.34 7.45
N THR A 142 -28.46 3.40 6.87
CA THR A 142 -27.73 4.31 5.98
C THR A 142 -27.70 5.71 6.58
N PHE A 143 -26.54 6.34 6.55
CA PHE A 143 -26.32 7.68 7.06
C PHE A 143 -25.64 8.55 5.99
N THR A 144 -26.09 9.78 5.86
CA THR A 144 -25.49 10.83 5.02
C THR A 144 -24.98 11.96 5.91
N PRO A 145 -23.93 12.70 5.50
CA PRO A 145 -23.45 13.84 6.25
C PRO A 145 -24.54 14.93 6.35
N SER A 146 -24.58 15.64 7.48
CA SER A 146 -25.41 16.84 7.65
C SER A 146 -24.60 17.96 8.29
N GLY A 147 -25.05 19.21 8.14
CA GLY A 147 -24.33 20.38 8.65
C GLY A 147 -22.88 20.43 8.15
N ALA A 148 -21.93 20.56 9.08
CA ALA A 148 -20.50 20.59 8.76
C ALA A 148 -19.91 19.24 8.34
N GLY A 149 -20.70 18.15 8.38
CA GLY A 149 -20.29 16.81 7.98
C GLY A 149 -19.72 15.94 9.11
N ASP A 150 -19.85 16.37 10.36
CA ASP A 150 -19.46 15.55 11.53
C ASP A 150 -20.62 14.61 11.93
N ILE A 151 -20.30 13.38 12.28
CA ILE A 151 -21.28 12.41 12.80
C ILE A 151 -20.71 11.64 13.99
N VAL A 152 -21.58 11.37 14.98
CA VAL A 152 -21.23 10.61 16.19
C VAL A 152 -22.11 9.37 16.28
N PHE A 153 -21.47 8.23 16.47
CA PHE A 153 -22.10 6.95 16.76
C PHE A 153 -21.83 6.54 18.20
N ASP A 154 -22.85 6.04 18.87
CA ASP A 154 -22.80 5.56 20.25
C ASP A 154 -23.85 4.45 20.47
N ASN A 155 -24.05 4.02 21.72
CA ASN A 155 -25.05 3.00 22.05
C ASN A 155 -26.50 3.45 21.87
N ALA A 156 -26.79 4.74 21.68
CA ALA A 156 -28.15 5.20 21.41
C ALA A 156 -28.52 5.02 19.94
N ASN A 157 -27.53 4.99 19.04
CA ASN A 157 -27.77 4.90 17.59
C ASN A 157 -27.10 3.69 16.90
N THR A 158 -26.41 2.84 17.66
CA THR A 158 -25.84 1.56 17.20
C THR A 158 -26.28 0.39 18.08
N GLN A 159 -26.26 -0.83 17.54
CA GLN A 159 -26.54 -2.07 18.29
C GLN A 159 -25.66 -3.22 17.74
N PRO A 160 -25.34 -4.28 18.51
CA PRO A 160 -24.64 -5.44 17.98
C PRO A 160 -25.30 -6.02 16.71
N GLY A 161 -24.51 -6.23 15.65
CA GLY A 161 -24.98 -6.77 14.37
C GLY A 161 -25.47 -5.73 13.34
N ASP A 162 -25.31 -4.43 13.61
CA ASP A 162 -25.57 -3.39 12.61
C ASP A 162 -24.56 -3.44 11.47
N LEU A 163 -25.06 -3.29 10.25
CA LEU A 163 -24.32 -2.78 9.10
C LEU A 163 -24.69 -1.31 8.89
N ILE A 164 -23.73 -0.42 9.08
CA ILE A 164 -23.85 1.03 8.96
C ILE A 164 -23.19 1.46 7.65
N ILE A 165 -24.00 1.93 6.70
CA ILE A 165 -23.58 2.43 5.41
C ILE A 165 -23.44 3.96 5.47
N LEU A 166 -22.23 4.47 5.26
CA LEU A 166 -21.90 5.89 5.28
C LEU A 166 -21.85 6.43 3.85
N VAL A 167 -22.85 7.18 3.40
CA VAL A 167 -22.94 7.72 2.03
C VAL A 167 -22.42 9.15 1.97
N GLY A 168 -21.42 9.41 1.12
CA GLY A 168 -20.94 10.76 0.81
C GLY A 168 -19.66 11.18 1.52
N ASN A 169 -19.50 12.49 1.73
CA ASN A 169 -18.29 13.09 2.29
C ASN A 169 -18.55 13.58 3.73
N PHE A 170 -17.90 12.96 4.69
CA PHE A 170 -17.93 13.35 6.10
C PHE A 170 -16.69 14.17 6.42
N ARG A 171 -16.84 15.17 7.28
CA ARG A 171 -15.72 15.92 7.85
C ARG A 171 -15.06 15.12 8.98
N SER A 172 -15.87 14.47 9.82
CA SER A 172 -15.40 13.51 10.82
C SER A 172 -16.46 12.45 11.14
N VAL A 173 -16.01 11.28 11.57
CA VAL A 173 -16.83 10.21 12.16
C VAL A 173 -16.26 9.91 13.55
N THR A 174 -17.11 9.91 14.57
CA THR A 174 -16.71 9.57 15.94
C THR A 174 -17.49 8.35 16.40
N LEU A 175 -16.79 7.32 16.89
CA LEU A 175 -17.37 6.18 17.59
C LEU A 175 -17.13 6.37 19.09
N ASN A 176 -18.17 6.74 19.82
CA ASN A 176 -18.10 6.97 21.26
C ASN A 176 -18.90 5.89 21.97
N ASN A 177 -18.21 5.02 22.71
CA ASN A 177 -18.84 3.93 23.46
C ASN A 177 -19.67 2.98 22.57
N VAL A 178 -19.25 2.71 21.33
CA VAL A 178 -19.92 1.75 20.44
C VAL A 178 -19.60 0.32 20.90
N GLN A 179 -20.62 -0.47 21.23
CA GLN A 179 -20.46 -1.82 21.78
C GLN A 179 -21.07 -2.88 20.85
N GLY A 180 -20.24 -3.52 20.04
CA GLY A 180 -20.61 -4.77 19.38
C GLY A 180 -20.40 -5.99 20.28
N THR A 181 -20.51 -7.19 19.71
CA THR A 181 -20.09 -8.44 20.36
C THR A 181 -19.27 -9.29 19.40
N ALA A 182 -18.48 -10.24 19.90
CA ALA A 182 -17.73 -11.15 19.03
C ALA A 182 -18.61 -11.89 18.00
N ALA A 183 -19.83 -12.29 18.38
CA ALA A 183 -20.79 -12.94 17.48
C ALA A 183 -21.50 -11.97 16.54
N ASN A 184 -21.73 -10.74 16.98
CA ASN A 184 -22.46 -9.71 16.24
C ASN A 184 -21.68 -8.39 16.34
N PRO A 185 -20.59 -8.24 15.56
CA PRO A 185 -19.86 -6.97 15.51
C PRO A 185 -20.73 -5.88 14.87
N ILE A 186 -20.33 -4.63 15.05
CA ILE A 186 -20.92 -3.48 14.34
C ILE A 186 -20.02 -3.13 13.16
N VAL A 187 -20.56 -3.13 11.94
CA VAL A 187 -19.78 -2.94 10.72
C VAL A 187 -20.09 -1.58 10.09
N PHE A 188 -19.08 -0.75 9.87
CA PHE A 188 -19.15 0.53 9.17
C PHE A 188 -18.54 0.42 7.78
N ARG A 189 -19.19 0.99 6.76
CA ARG A 189 -18.83 0.77 5.35
C ARG A 189 -19.29 1.87 4.40
N ASN A 190 -18.57 2.08 3.30
CA ASN A 190 -19.00 2.87 2.14
C ASN A 190 -20.06 2.12 1.28
N PRO A 191 -20.93 2.78 0.51
CA PRO A 191 -21.90 2.10 -0.34
C PRO A 191 -21.20 1.29 -1.44
N ALA A 192 -21.79 0.16 -1.82
CA ALA A 192 -21.26 -0.69 -2.90
C ALA A 192 -21.06 0.11 -4.20
N GLY A 193 -19.85 0.04 -4.76
CA GLY A 193 -19.48 0.76 -5.99
C GLY A 193 -19.38 2.28 -5.86
N GLN A 194 -19.48 2.83 -4.65
CA GLN A 194 -19.39 4.28 -4.42
C GLN A 194 -18.28 4.62 -3.44
N THR A 195 -17.73 5.83 -3.57
CA THR A 195 -16.71 6.33 -2.66
C THR A 195 -17.34 7.06 -1.47
N THR A 196 -16.83 6.78 -0.27
CA THR A 196 -17.05 7.56 0.95
C THR A 196 -15.73 8.19 1.35
N ARG A 197 -15.73 9.51 1.56
CA ARG A 197 -14.57 10.25 2.06
C ARG A 197 -14.84 10.74 3.47
N ILE A 198 -13.87 10.60 4.35
CA ILE A 198 -13.94 11.07 5.73
C ILE A 198 -12.68 11.90 6.00
N GLY A 199 -12.85 13.14 6.45
CA GLY A 199 -11.75 13.99 6.92
C GLY A 199 -11.81 15.43 6.42
N ASN A 200 -10.81 16.23 6.82
CA ASN A 200 -10.77 17.67 6.60
C ASN A 200 -9.39 18.11 6.10
N THR A 201 -9.26 18.28 4.78
CA THR A 201 -8.00 18.70 4.13
C THR A 201 -7.60 20.14 4.48
N THR A 202 -8.56 20.97 4.89
CA THR A 202 -8.34 22.37 5.26
C THR A 202 -8.20 22.59 6.76
N TRP A 203 -8.11 21.52 7.56
CA TRP A 203 -8.02 21.66 9.01
C TRP A 203 -6.73 22.40 9.42
N ALA A 204 -6.91 23.50 10.14
CA ALA A 204 -5.87 24.23 10.86
C ALA A 204 -6.11 24.08 12.38
N ALA A 205 -5.21 24.58 13.24
CA ALA A 205 -5.28 24.40 14.69
C ALA A 205 -6.62 24.82 15.36
N ASN A 206 -7.47 25.61 14.68
CA ASN A 206 -8.79 26.03 15.16
C ASN A 206 -9.97 25.46 14.33
N GLY A 207 -9.72 24.51 13.42
CA GLY A 207 -10.60 24.13 12.30
C GLY A 207 -11.62 23.01 12.56
N GLY A 208 -11.99 22.74 13.81
CA GLY A 208 -12.87 21.61 14.18
C GLY A 208 -12.09 20.36 14.59
N PRO A 209 -12.67 19.14 14.44
CA PRO A 209 -12.00 17.90 14.83
C PRO A 209 -10.67 17.71 14.11
N ALA A 210 -9.61 17.41 14.86
CA ALA A 210 -8.27 17.12 14.35
C ALA A 210 -8.14 15.67 13.84
N TYR A 211 -9.25 15.05 13.45
CA TYR A 211 -9.28 13.67 13.00
C TYR A 211 -10.37 13.40 11.97
N ALA A 212 -10.16 12.35 11.16
CA ALA A 212 -11.20 11.87 10.25
C ALA A 212 -12.08 10.81 10.95
N LEU A 213 -11.48 9.77 11.53
CA LEU A 213 -12.14 8.82 12.42
C LEU A 213 -11.54 8.92 13.83
N GLN A 214 -12.38 9.06 14.85
CA GLN A 214 -11.98 8.86 16.25
C GLN A 214 -12.83 7.78 16.89
N THR A 215 -12.22 6.94 17.71
CA THR A 215 -12.93 6.02 18.61
C THR A 215 -12.57 6.29 20.06
N SER A 216 -13.54 6.11 20.94
CA SER A 216 -13.37 6.15 22.39
C SER A 216 -14.23 5.06 23.00
N ASN A 217 -13.65 4.26 23.88
CA ASN A 217 -14.26 3.14 24.60
C ASN A 217 -15.12 2.23 23.72
N SER A 218 -14.72 2.00 22.47
CA SER A 218 -15.52 1.26 21.48
C SER A 218 -14.94 -0.13 21.22
N LYS A 219 -15.80 -1.15 21.14
CA LYS A 219 -15.38 -2.56 21.06
C LYS A 219 -16.19 -3.36 20.06
N HIS A 220 -15.58 -4.40 19.49
CA HIS A 220 -16.21 -5.32 18.54
C HIS A 220 -16.85 -4.62 17.33
N PHE A 221 -16.08 -3.74 16.69
CA PHE A 221 -16.50 -3.08 15.47
C PHE A 221 -15.53 -3.37 14.32
N ILE A 222 -16.06 -3.30 13.10
CA ILE A 222 -15.31 -3.44 11.87
C ILE A 222 -15.53 -2.18 11.06
N PHE A 223 -14.47 -1.54 10.60
CA PHE A 223 -14.57 -0.43 9.64
C PHE A 223 -13.97 -0.90 8.32
N ALA A 224 -14.81 -1.35 7.40
CA ALA A 224 -14.37 -2.06 6.21
C ALA A 224 -14.92 -1.40 4.94
N GLY A 225 -14.02 -0.89 4.11
CA GLY A 225 -14.38 -0.45 2.78
C GLY A 225 -14.75 -1.62 1.86
N THR A 226 -15.46 -1.33 0.77
CA THR A 226 -15.69 -2.29 -0.34
C THR A 226 -14.45 -2.48 -1.21
N HIS A 227 -13.50 -1.55 -1.11
CA HIS A 227 -12.24 -1.51 -1.82
C HIS A 227 -11.43 -0.33 -1.25
N TRP A 228 -10.10 -0.42 -1.22
CA TRP A 228 -9.24 0.64 -0.69
C TRP A 228 -9.41 1.99 -1.41
N ASN A 229 -9.78 1.99 -2.69
CA ASN A 229 -10.10 3.21 -3.45
C ASN A 229 -11.47 3.83 -3.11
N ASN A 230 -12.32 3.15 -2.34
CA ASN A 230 -13.69 3.57 -2.09
C ASN A 230 -13.94 4.04 -0.66
N LEU A 231 -13.13 3.62 0.31
CA LEU A 231 -13.16 4.19 1.67
C LEU A 231 -11.90 5.03 1.88
N LEU A 232 -12.06 6.34 1.89
CA LEU A 232 -10.96 7.29 1.88
C LEU A 232 -10.94 8.13 3.16
N PHE A 233 -9.83 8.07 3.91
CA PHE A 233 -9.56 8.96 5.04
C PHE A 233 -8.58 10.04 4.60
N THR A 234 -9.00 11.30 4.54
CA THR A 234 -8.16 12.41 4.07
C THR A 234 -7.79 13.36 5.19
N GLY A 235 -6.49 13.45 5.47
CA GLY A 235 -5.94 14.33 6.49
C GLY A 235 -5.75 15.77 5.99
N SER A 236 -5.40 16.65 6.92
CA SER A 236 -5.08 18.05 6.62
C SER A 236 -3.89 18.17 5.64
N GLU A 237 -3.96 19.16 4.77
CA GLU A 237 -2.90 19.60 3.86
C GLU A 237 -2.30 20.96 4.25
N VAL A 238 -2.73 21.54 5.38
CA VAL A 238 -2.31 22.87 5.82
C VAL A 238 -0.85 22.81 6.30
N ASN A 239 0.06 23.29 5.45
CA ASN A 239 1.51 23.33 5.69
C ASN A 239 2.00 24.62 6.35
N THR A 240 1.13 25.59 6.61
CA THR A 240 1.51 26.80 7.36
C THR A 240 1.44 26.52 8.85
N ASP A 241 2.47 26.90 9.58
CA ASP A 241 2.51 26.93 11.04
C ASP A 241 2.40 28.36 11.57
N GLY A 242 2.10 28.49 12.87
CA GLY A 242 2.16 29.77 13.58
C GLY A 242 3.55 30.08 14.14
N GLY A 243 4.63 29.53 13.57
CA GLY A 243 6.01 29.58 14.07
C GLY A 243 6.59 28.24 14.58
N GLY A 244 6.24 27.09 13.98
CA GLY A 244 6.59 25.74 14.46
C GLY A 244 6.36 24.60 13.44
N GLU A 245 6.00 23.39 13.88
CA GLU A 245 5.59 22.30 12.97
C GLU A 245 4.27 22.68 12.25
N PRO A 246 4.06 22.28 10.97
CA PRO A 246 2.87 22.64 10.22
C PRO A 246 1.61 22.09 10.89
N TYR A 247 0.48 22.81 10.81
CA TYR A 247 -0.74 22.39 11.50
C TYR A 247 -1.15 20.97 11.16
N ARG A 248 -1.01 20.54 9.90
CA ARG A 248 -1.32 19.17 9.51
C ARG A 248 -0.63 18.09 10.34
N SER A 249 0.53 18.36 10.95
CA SER A 249 1.26 17.43 11.82
C SER A 249 0.44 16.95 13.02
N ALA A 250 -0.55 17.73 13.47
CA ALA A 250 -1.44 17.37 14.58
C ALA A 250 -2.70 16.60 14.14
N TYR A 251 -2.99 16.56 12.83
CA TYR A 251 -4.20 15.90 12.32
C TYR A 251 -4.01 14.39 12.23
N ARG A 252 -4.93 13.59 12.77
CA ARG A 252 -4.87 12.13 12.71
C ARG A 252 -5.93 11.59 11.77
N ASN A 253 -5.60 10.76 10.80
CA ASN A 253 -6.64 10.21 9.93
C ASN A 253 -7.54 9.26 10.75
N LEU A 254 -6.95 8.35 11.52
CA LEU A 254 -7.67 7.39 12.34
C LEU A 254 -7.06 7.36 13.74
N SER A 255 -7.86 7.68 14.74
CA SER A 255 -7.46 7.72 16.15
C SER A 255 -8.28 6.72 16.95
N PHE A 256 -7.65 5.65 17.42
CA PHE A 256 -8.24 4.63 18.27
C PHE A 256 -7.81 4.89 19.71
N ASP A 257 -8.61 5.69 20.41
CA ASP A 257 -8.28 6.22 21.72
C ASP A 257 -9.08 5.50 22.83
N ALA A 258 -8.67 5.76 24.07
CA ALA A 258 -9.43 5.52 25.31
C ALA A 258 -10.12 4.15 25.38
N PHE A 259 -9.37 3.07 25.61
CA PHE A 259 -9.91 1.69 25.78
C PHE A 259 -10.62 1.09 24.56
N SER A 260 -10.47 1.68 23.37
CA SER A 260 -10.97 1.05 22.16
C SER A 260 -10.11 -0.17 21.81
N GLU A 261 -10.76 -1.32 21.61
CA GLU A 261 -10.10 -2.62 21.40
C GLU A 261 -11.03 -3.55 20.61
N GLN A 262 -10.53 -4.70 20.18
CA GLN A 262 -11.31 -5.70 19.45
C GLN A 262 -11.95 -5.09 18.19
N PHE A 263 -11.12 -4.47 17.37
CA PHE A 263 -11.55 -3.86 16.13
C PHE A 263 -10.71 -4.29 14.93
N GLU A 264 -11.36 -4.27 13.78
CA GLU A 264 -10.76 -4.56 12.49
C GLU A 264 -11.00 -3.36 11.56
N ILE A 265 -9.95 -2.91 10.88
CA ILE A 265 -10.06 -1.87 9.86
C ILE A 265 -9.37 -2.31 8.58
N CYS A 266 -10.12 -2.29 7.48
CA CYS A 266 -9.64 -2.84 6.24
C CYS A 266 -10.23 -2.22 4.98
N TYR A 267 -9.56 -2.45 3.85
CA TYR A 267 -9.95 -1.97 2.53
C TYR A 267 -10.14 -0.45 2.48
N PHE A 268 -9.14 0.30 2.95
CA PHE A 268 -9.19 1.77 2.98
C PHE A 268 -7.90 2.39 2.41
N THR A 269 -8.00 3.67 2.06
CA THR A 269 -6.85 4.52 1.79
C THR A 269 -6.84 5.69 2.77
N ALA A 270 -5.73 5.93 3.46
CA ALA A 270 -5.50 7.12 4.27
C ALA A 270 -4.40 7.99 3.66
N THR A 271 -4.62 9.29 3.54
CA THR A 271 -3.65 10.20 2.92
C THR A 271 -3.47 11.48 3.71
N LYS A 272 -2.29 12.08 3.61
CA LYS A 272 -1.98 13.39 4.21
C LYS A 272 -2.13 13.38 5.74
N GLY A 273 -2.39 14.54 6.34
CA GLY A 273 -2.43 14.70 7.79
C GLY A 273 -1.05 14.59 8.43
N GLY A 274 -1.06 14.30 9.72
CA GLY A 274 0.07 14.13 10.62
C GLY A 274 0.44 12.67 10.69
N THR A 275 -0.04 11.97 11.71
CA THR A 275 0.07 10.51 11.81
C THR A 275 -1.21 9.86 11.25
N CYS A 276 -1.09 8.90 10.34
CA CYS A 276 -2.28 8.31 9.70
C CYS A 276 -3.10 7.47 10.69
N ILE A 277 -2.48 6.52 11.38
CA ILE A 277 -3.14 5.72 12.41
C ILE A 277 -2.47 5.91 13.75
N VAL A 278 -3.25 6.26 14.77
CA VAL A 278 -2.82 6.26 16.17
C VAL A 278 -3.73 5.32 16.95
N ALA A 279 -3.17 4.35 17.64
CA ALA A 279 -3.93 3.43 18.49
C ALA A 279 -3.26 3.31 19.86
N LYS A 280 -3.72 4.07 20.85
CA LYS A 280 -3.13 4.09 22.20
C LYS A 280 -4.15 4.52 23.25
N THR A 281 -3.85 4.24 24.52
CA THR A 281 -4.55 4.82 25.66
C THR A 281 -3.54 5.53 26.54
N ASP A 282 -3.76 6.82 26.77
CA ASP A 282 -2.92 7.64 27.64
C ASP A 282 -3.36 7.45 29.11
N PRO A 283 -2.41 7.31 30.06
CA PRO A 283 -2.74 7.26 31.48
C PRO A 283 -3.43 8.55 31.97
N VAL A 284 -4.51 8.40 32.73
CA VAL A 284 -5.35 9.50 33.23
C VAL A 284 -5.38 9.49 34.75
N SER A 285 -5.03 10.62 35.38
CA SER A 285 -5.03 10.77 36.84
C SER A 285 -6.39 10.40 37.43
N GLY A 286 -6.39 9.58 38.50
CA GLY A 286 -7.60 9.08 39.14
C GLY A 286 -8.31 7.92 38.42
N GLN A 287 -7.85 7.49 37.24
CA GLN A 287 -8.42 6.36 36.51
C GLN A 287 -7.43 5.20 36.42
N SER A 288 -7.36 4.36 37.46
CA SER A 288 -6.37 3.29 37.54
C SER A 288 -6.41 2.28 36.40
N ALA A 289 -7.57 2.09 35.76
CA ALA A 289 -7.70 1.24 34.59
C ALA A 289 -6.87 1.73 33.38
N SER A 290 -6.50 3.01 33.31
CA SER A 290 -5.79 3.62 32.16
C SER A 290 -4.29 3.30 32.07
N TRP A 291 -3.76 2.43 32.94
CA TRP A 291 -2.34 2.05 32.92
C TRP A 291 -2.10 0.56 33.23
N TYR A 292 -0.95 0.07 32.81
CA TYR A 292 -0.47 -1.29 33.09
C TYR A 292 -0.05 -1.45 34.57
N PRO A 293 -0.22 -2.61 35.23
CA PRO A 293 -0.80 -3.86 34.72
C PRO A 293 -2.32 -3.99 34.89
N ASN A 294 -3.02 -2.92 35.30
CA ASN A 294 -4.44 -2.99 35.64
C ASN A 294 -5.31 -3.38 34.45
N THR A 295 -4.94 -2.94 33.24
CA THR A 295 -5.64 -3.25 31.99
C THR A 295 -4.63 -3.59 30.91
N THR A 296 -5.04 -4.48 30.02
CA THR A 296 -4.39 -4.77 28.74
C THR A 296 -5.49 -4.74 27.68
N LEU A 297 -5.26 -4.01 26.58
CA LEU A 297 -6.16 -4.04 25.44
C LEU A 297 -5.85 -5.24 24.55
N GLN A 298 -6.78 -5.65 23.70
CA GLN A 298 -6.54 -6.76 22.78
C GLN A 298 -7.16 -6.59 21.39
N ASP A 299 -6.62 -7.34 20.44
CA ASP A 299 -7.15 -7.56 19.10
C ASP A 299 -7.30 -6.26 18.28
N ILE A 300 -6.16 -5.74 17.81
CA ILE A 300 -6.11 -4.62 16.86
C ILE A 300 -5.66 -5.17 15.51
N LEU A 301 -6.60 -5.20 14.56
CA LEU A 301 -6.39 -5.79 13.24
C LEU A 301 -6.50 -4.70 12.16
N ILE A 302 -5.42 -4.47 11.42
CA ILE A 302 -5.34 -3.43 10.40
C ILE A 302 -4.80 -4.07 9.12
N HIS A 303 -5.59 -4.09 8.04
CA HIS A 303 -5.13 -4.76 6.83
C HIS A 303 -5.75 -4.27 5.53
N ASP A 304 -5.15 -4.66 4.41
CA ASP A 304 -5.60 -4.33 3.06
C ASP A 304 -5.79 -2.81 2.89
N PHE A 305 -4.73 -2.05 3.13
CA PHE A 305 -4.78 -0.59 3.19
C PHE A 305 -3.70 0.09 2.35
N VAL A 306 -3.95 1.35 2.02
CA VAL A 306 -2.93 2.26 1.46
C VAL A 306 -2.80 3.45 2.41
N ILE A 307 -1.57 3.78 2.78
CA ILE A 307 -1.20 5.00 3.51
C ILE A 307 -0.23 5.78 2.63
N ASP A 308 -0.50 7.06 2.40
CA ASP A 308 0.37 7.90 1.58
C ASP A 308 0.53 9.32 2.13
N SER A 309 1.78 9.76 2.21
CA SER A 309 2.18 11.13 2.52
C SER A 309 1.74 11.67 3.89
N PRO A 310 1.66 10.88 4.99
CA PRO A 310 1.52 11.45 6.33
C PRO A 310 2.75 12.30 6.67
N TYR A 311 2.55 13.40 7.38
CA TYR A 311 3.65 14.27 7.80
C TYR A 311 4.51 13.63 8.91
N ASN A 312 3.91 12.80 9.77
CA ASN A 312 4.61 12.03 10.79
C ASN A 312 4.67 10.55 10.39
N GLU A 313 4.30 9.65 11.29
CA GLU A 313 4.32 8.21 11.07
C GLU A 313 3.14 7.73 10.22
N GLY A 314 3.31 6.60 9.53
CA GLY A 314 2.19 5.88 8.93
C GLY A 314 1.27 5.31 9.99
N LEU A 315 1.82 4.47 10.86
CA LEU A 315 1.10 3.85 11.98
C LEU A 315 1.87 4.03 13.28
N TYR A 316 1.16 4.39 14.34
CA TYR A 316 1.64 4.48 15.72
C TYR A 316 0.70 3.66 16.61
N ILE A 317 1.13 2.46 17.00
CA ILE A 317 0.32 1.51 17.77
C ILE A 317 0.98 1.23 19.12
N GLY A 318 0.20 1.38 20.19
CA GLY A 318 0.67 1.35 21.56
C GLY A 318 1.48 2.60 21.92
N HIS A 319 2.13 2.60 23.07
CA HIS A 319 2.78 3.80 23.62
C HIS A 319 4.30 3.65 23.63
N THR A 320 5.03 4.63 23.09
CA THR A 320 6.51 4.59 23.02
C THR A 320 7.20 4.97 24.33
N ALA A 321 6.56 5.82 25.14
CA ALA A 321 7.07 6.15 26.47
C ALA A 321 6.95 4.96 27.42
N THR A 322 8.03 4.72 28.17
CA THR A 322 8.05 3.70 29.23
C THR A 322 7.15 4.11 30.40
N TYR A 323 7.21 5.39 30.78
CA TYR A 323 6.42 5.98 31.86
C TYR A 323 5.73 7.27 31.41
N TRP A 324 4.58 7.54 32.02
CA TRP A 324 3.76 8.73 31.86
C TRP A 324 3.70 9.48 33.18
N ASP A 325 3.90 10.78 33.14
CA ASP A 325 3.76 11.65 34.31
C ASP A 325 2.31 12.12 34.45
N LEU A 326 1.60 11.62 35.47
CA LEU A 326 0.20 11.99 35.72
C LEU A 326 0.01 13.47 36.13
N ILE A 327 1.06 14.18 36.56
CA ILE A 327 0.96 15.59 36.98
C ILE A 327 1.10 16.51 35.77
N SER A 328 2.19 16.36 35.02
CA SER A 328 2.41 17.18 33.82
C SER A 328 1.57 16.72 32.63
N ASN A 329 0.99 15.51 32.70
CA ASN A 329 0.26 14.85 31.63
C ASN A 329 1.07 14.74 30.34
N THR A 330 2.32 14.30 30.49
CA THR A 330 3.25 14.12 29.37
C THR A 330 4.06 12.83 29.52
N PRO A 331 4.61 12.32 28.40
CA PRO A 331 5.64 11.28 28.45
C PRO A 331 6.80 11.67 29.36
N TYR A 332 7.24 10.76 30.22
CA TYR A 332 8.48 10.92 30.95
C TYR A 332 9.66 10.60 30.02
N ASN A 333 10.28 11.65 29.47
CA ASN A 333 11.33 11.58 28.46
C ASN A 333 12.73 11.90 29.00
N GLN A 334 13.01 11.64 30.29
CA GLN A 334 14.40 11.70 30.74
C GLN A 334 15.20 10.54 30.15
N SER A 335 16.52 10.55 30.39
CA SER A 335 17.49 9.64 29.76
C SER A 335 16.91 8.22 29.66
N PRO A 336 17.06 7.51 28.52
CA PRO A 336 16.40 6.23 28.26
C PRO A 336 16.79 5.08 29.23
N TYR A 337 17.54 5.40 30.28
CA TYR A 337 18.18 4.54 31.27
C TYR A 337 17.75 4.84 32.71
N ASP A 338 16.86 5.82 32.94
CA ASP A 338 16.45 6.15 34.30
C ASP A 338 15.58 5.02 34.87
N ALA A 339 15.89 4.64 36.12
CA ALA A 339 15.04 3.78 36.95
C ALA A 339 13.57 4.20 36.85
N PRO A 340 12.59 3.31 37.12
CA PRO A 340 11.24 3.76 37.44
C PRO A 340 11.36 4.95 38.39
N PRO A 341 10.80 6.13 38.03
CA PRO A 341 10.91 7.29 38.89
C PRO A 341 10.44 6.91 40.30
N ALA A 342 11.17 7.35 41.34
CA ALA A 342 10.95 6.90 42.72
C ALA A 342 9.49 7.09 43.21
N ASP A 343 8.76 8.03 42.60
CA ASP A 343 7.35 8.26 42.84
C ASP A 343 6.47 7.37 41.94
N SER A 344 6.25 6.13 42.38
CA SER A 344 5.36 5.18 41.71
C SER A 344 3.89 5.60 41.72
N ASN A 345 3.49 6.62 42.48
CA ASN A 345 2.13 7.17 42.45
C ASN A 345 1.95 8.17 41.30
N ARG A 346 2.98 8.92 40.96
CA ARG A 346 2.99 9.90 39.85
C ARG A 346 3.23 9.26 38.49
N TYR A 347 4.20 8.37 38.38
CA TYR A 347 4.65 7.84 37.10
C TYR A 347 4.01 6.48 36.81
N LYS A 348 3.22 6.40 35.74
CA LYS A 348 2.47 5.20 35.36
C LYS A 348 2.90 4.67 34.01
N GLN A 349 2.89 3.35 33.88
CA GLN A 349 3.21 2.71 32.62
C GLN A 349 1.97 2.67 31.74
N PRO A 350 2.04 3.18 30.50
CA PRO A 350 0.93 3.05 29.56
C PRO A 350 0.46 1.60 29.40
N ILE A 351 -0.84 1.43 29.12
CA ILE A 351 -1.46 0.12 28.87
C ILE A 351 -0.72 -0.62 27.75
N MET A 352 -0.60 -1.94 27.89
CA MET A 352 -0.15 -2.80 26.80
C MET A 352 -1.30 -3.25 25.91
N ILE A 353 -0.99 -3.56 24.65
CA ILE A 353 -1.96 -4.10 23.67
C ILE A 353 -1.53 -5.51 23.25
N SER A 354 -2.46 -6.45 23.28
CA SER A 354 -2.24 -7.85 22.87
C SER A 354 -2.82 -8.11 21.49
N ASN A 355 -2.22 -9.02 20.72
CA ASN A 355 -2.71 -9.45 19.41
C ASN A 355 -2.88 -8.26 18.45
N VAL A 356 -1.75 -7.68 18.06
CA VAL A 356 -1.69 -6.58 17.08
C VAL A 356 -1.26 -7.14 15.75
N LYS A 357 -2.08 -6.98 14.72
CA LYS A 357 -1.79 -7.47 13.37
C LYS A 357 -1.88 -6.35 12.34
N VAL A 358 -0.82 -6.19 11.55
CA VAL A 358 -0.75 -5.22 10.44
C VAL A 358 -0.30 -5.92 9.18
N TRP A 359 -1.16 -6.04 8.17
CA TRP A 359 -0.80 -6.79 6.97
C TRP A 359 -1.43 -6.33 5.66
N ASN A 360 -0.86 -6.77 4.54
CA ASN A 360 -1.31 -6.41 3.18
C ASN A 360 -1.43 -4.89 2.97
N GLY A 361 -0.56 -4.09 3.58
CA GLY A 361 -0.57 -2.64 3.49
C GLY A 361 0.47 -2.08 2.53
N ARG A 362 0.18 -0.96 1.86
CA ARG A 362 1.20 -0.11 1.22
C ARG A 362 1.34 1.17 2.02
N ILE A 363 2.54 1.46 2.49
CA ILE A 363 2.87 2.65 3.27
C ILE A 363 3.90 3.45 2.48
N LEU A 364 3.52 4.65 2.06
CA LEU A 364 4.27 5.45 1.09
C LEU A 364 4.56 6.84 1.66
N ASN A 365 5.78 7.33 1.42
CA ASN A 365 6.13 8.74 1.59
C ASN A 365 5.88 9.28 3.00
N THR A 366 6.14 8.49 4.04
CA THR A 366 5.90 8.92 5.42
C THR A 366 6.98 9.89 5.87
N GLY A 367 6.58 10.95 6.57
CA GLY A 367 7.54 11.94 7.05
C GLY A 367 8.45 11.42 8.16
N LYS A 368 7.94 10.48 8.98
CA LYS A 368 8.68 9.75 10.04
C LYS A 368 8.57 8.24 9.80
N ASP A 369 8.42 7.43 10.86
CA ASP A 369 8.35 5.97 10.80
C ASP A 369 7.25 5.47 9.85
N GLY A 370 7.47 4.33 9.20
CA GLY A 370 6.44 3.66 8.42
C GLY A 370 5.40 3.02 9.34
N ILE A 371 5.82 1.99 10.07
CA ILE A 371 5.03 1.24 11.06
C ILE A 371 5.78 1.27 12.40
N GLN A 372 5.20 1.91 13.41
CA GLN A 372 5.73 1.93 14.77
C GLN A 372 4.77 1.22 15.73
N ILE A 373 5.28 0.20 16.42
CA ILE A 373 4.51 -0.59 17.41
C ILE A 373 5.31 -0.67 18.71
N SER A 374 4.76 -0.24 19.84
CA SER A 374 5.43 -0.26 21.15
C SER A 374 4.48 -0.71 22.27
N ALA A 375 5.00 -1.23 23.38
CA ALA A 375 4.19 -1.73 24.50
C ALA A 375 3.09 -2.72 24.05
N CYS A 376 3.44 -3.63 23.14
CA CYS A 376 2.51 -4.61 22.58
C CYS A 376 3.03 -6.05 22.71
N LYS A 377 2.12 -7.03 22.73
CA LYS A 377 2.47 -8.46 22.69
C LYS A 377 1.67 -9.20 21.63
N ASN A 378 2.20 -10.31 21.16
CA ASN A 378 1.68 -11.09 20.05
C ASN A 378 1.51 -10.22 18.80
N ILE A 379 2.60 -9.54 18.42
CA ILE A 379 2.64 -8.66 17.25
C ILE A 379 2.86 -9.51 15.99
N GLU A 380 2.10 -9.25 14.93
CA GLU A 380 2.31 -9.84 13.61
C GLU A 380 2.28 -8.75 12.53
N VAL A 381 3.39 -8.54 11.83
CA VAL A 381 3.49 -7.54 10.76
C VAL A 381 3.95 -8.24 9.49
N TYR A 382 3.08 -8.32 8.48
CA TYR A 382 3.40 -9.11 7.30
C TYR A 382 2.81 -8.66 5.97
N GLN A 383 3.48 -9.01 4.87
CA GLN A 383 3.00 -8.70 3.52
C GLN A 383 2.77 -7.20 3.27
N ASN A 384 3.53 -6.33 3.94
CA ASN A 384 3.47 -4.88 3.75
C ASN A 384 4.61 -4.38 2.85
N GLU A 385 4.34 -3.36 2.03
CA GLU A 385 5.32 -2.49 1.39
C GLU A 385 5.48 -1.24 2.25
N VAL A 386 6.71 -0.91 2.62
CA VAL A 386 7.03 0.41 3.19
C VAL A 386 8.04 1.08 2.27
N VAL A 387 7.68 2.24 1.73
CA VAL A 387 8.48 2.93 0.71
C VAL A 387 8.69 4.38 1.09
N ASN A 388 9.93 4.85 0.98
CA ASN A 388 10.28 6.27 1.10
C ASN A 388 9.79 6.92 2.41
N TRP A 389 10.16 6.34 3.54
CA TRP A 389 9.89 6.93 4.87
C TRP A 389 11.02 7.88 5.31
N ALA A 390 10.80 8.58 6.42
CA ALA A 390 11.68 9.63 6.94
C ALA A 390 11.86 10.80 5.94
N SER A 391 10.79 11.19 5.24
CA SER A 391 10.85 12.19 4.16
C SER A 391 10.80 13.64 4.63
N VAL A 392 10.40 13.92 5.88
CA VAL A 392 10.31 15.28 6.42
C VAL A 392 11.64 15.71 7.02
N ASN A 393 12.00 16.97 6.76
CA ASN A 393 13.37 17.46 6.76
C ASN A 393 13.67 18.32 8.00
N VAL A 394 14.34 17.77 9.00
CA VAL A 394 14.99 18.52 10.11
C VAL A 394 16.28 17.81 10.54
N PRO A 395 17.28 18.51 11.12
CA PRO A 395 18.48 17.88 11.72
C PRO A 395 18.19 16.69 12.67
N ASP A 396 16.95 16.57 13.14
CA ASP A 396 16.39 15.51 13.98
C ASP A 396 15.95 14.23 13.25
N ARG A 397 16.29 14.02 11.96
CA ARG A 397 16.03 12.75 11.25
C ARG A 397 16.55 11.50 11.98
N ALA A 398 17.40 11.66 13.00
CA ALA A 398 18.01 10.59 13.79
C ALA A 398 17.04 9.79 14.69
N ASN A 399 15.89 10.34 15.09
CA ASN A 399 15.12 9.76 16.22
C ASN A 399 13.82 9.01 15.82
N HIS A 400 13.32 9.18 14.59
CA HIS A 400 12.04 8.60 14.11
C HIS A 400 12.13 8.27 12.61
N ASN A 401 12.92 7.24 12.27
CA ASN A 401 13.28 6.91 10.91
C ASN A 401 13.19 5.39 10.61
N GLY A 402 12.39 4.63 11.35
CA GLY A 402 12.20 3.20 11.13
C GLY A 402 11.12 2.90 10.09
N GLY A 403 11.42 2.06 9.10
CA GLY A 403 10.42 1.55 8.17
C GLY A 403 9.41 0.67 8.91
N ILE A 404 9.94 -0.32 9.65
CA ILE A 404 9.20 -1.11 10.65
C ILE A 404 9.95 -1.05 11.98
N LEU A 405 9.31 -0.50 13.01
CA LEU A 405 9.87 -0.29 14.33
C LEU A 405 9.07 -1.10 15.36
N ILE A 406 9.73 -2.09 15.98
CA ILE A 406 9.24 -2.79 17.17
C ILE A 406 9.89 -2.16 18.40
N GLY A 407 9.14 -1.29 19.07
CA GLY A 407 9.61 -0.44 20.14
C GLY A 407 9.61 -1.10 21.51
N GLY A 408 10.04 -0.34 22.52
CA GLY A 408 10.20 -0.82 23.89
C GLY A 408 8.92 -1.40 24.50
N ARG A 409 9.10 -2.26 25.52
CA ARG A 409 8.03 -3.00 26.22
C ARG A 409 7.22 -3.94 25.31
N SER A 410 7.72 -4.23 24.10
CA SER A 410 7.11 -5.23 23.23
C SER A 410 7.64 -6.62 23.54
N GLU A 411 6.78 -7.61 23.78
CA GLU A 411 7.20 -8.91 24.34
C GLU A 411 7.35 -10.06 23.31
N THR A 412 6.54 -10.07 22.25
CA THR A 412 6.63 -11.07 21.18
C THR A 412 6.24 -10.45 19.85
N SER A 413 6.98 -10.79 18.78
CA SER A 413 6.69 -10.27 17.44
C SER A 413 7.08 -11.26 16.35
N ASN A 414 6.25 -11.39 15.32
CA ASN A 414 6.55 -12.10 14.09
C ASN A 414 6.43 -11.10 12.93
N VAL A 415 7.56 -10.55 12.49
CA VAL A 415 7.65 -9.59 11.39
C VAL A 415 8.16 -10.32 10.16
N HIS A 416 7.31 -10.53 9.16
CA HIS A 416 7.67 -11.38 8.03
C HIS A 416 7.05 -11.01 6.70
N ASP A 417 7.68 -11.44 5.60
CA ASP A 417 7.15 -11.25 4.26
C ASP A 417 6.93 -9.77 3.88
N ASN A 418 7.59 -8.83 4.54
CA ASN A 418 7.50 -7.41 4.22
C ASN A 418 8.60 -7.02 3.25
N ILE A 419 8.36 -5.92 2.53
CA ILE A 419 9.36 -5.27 1.70
C ILE A 419 9.49 -3.82 2.16
N THR A 420 10.71 -3.40 2.45
CA THR A 420 11.02 -2.02 2.84
C THR A 420 12.08 -1.47 1.90
N HIS A 421 11.83 -0.34 1.24
CA HIS A 421 12.77 0.19 0.25
C HIS A 421 12.70 1.69 -0.04
N ASP A 422 13.74 2.16 -0.73
CA ASP A 422 13.86 3.52 -1.28
C ASP A 422 13.71 4.59 -0.21
N ALA A 423 14.39 4.44 0.92
CA ALA A 423 14.20 5.30 2.08
C ALA A 423 15.47 5.94 2.59
N TRP A 424 15.31 7.08 3.24
CA TRP A 424 16.41 7.68 3.98
C TRP A 424 16.68 6.96 5.29
N GLY A 425 15.66 6.46 5.99
CA GLY A 425 15.77 5.85 7.30
C GLY A 425 16.20 4.37 7.33
N GLU A 426 16.21 3.79 8.54
CA GLU A 426 16.50 2.38 8.77
C GLU A 426 15.28 1.53 8.41
N HIS A 427 15.48 0.37 7.78
CA HIS A 427 14.42 -0.51 7.31
C HIS A 427 13.73 -1.26 8.45
N PHE A 428 14.49 -1.63 9.47
CA PHE A 428 14.00 -2.32 10.64
C PHE A 428 14.66 -1.78 11.92
N GLN A 429 13.85 -1.46 12.91
CA GLN A 429 14.30 -1.04 14.23
C GLN A 429 13.70 -1.95 15.29
N PHE A 430 14.54 -2.43 16.21
CA PHE A 430 14.13 -3.34 17.27
C PHE A 430 14.63 -2.90 18.64
N TYR A 431 13.68 -2.77 19.56
CA TYR A 431 13.86 -2.41 20.96
C TYR A 431 13.00 -3.29 21.89
N GLY A 432 12.55 -4.45 21.41
CA GLY A 432 11.69 -5.38 22.16
C GLY A 432 12.39 -6.04 23.37
N THR A 433 11.60 -6.67 24.22
CA THR A 433 12.00 -7.27 25.50
C THR A 433 11.53 -8.71 25.57
N GLY A 434 12.29 -9.60 26.21
CA GLY A 434 11.92 -11.01 26.32
C GLY A 434 12.24 -11.84 25.07
N THR A 435 11.74 -13.07 25.02
CA THR A 435 12.03 -14.03 23.94
C THR A 435 10.82 -14.22 23.04
N GLY A 436 11.02 -14.69 21.81
CA GLY A 436 9.93 -14.94 20.86
C GLY A 436 9.75 -13.83 19.82
N HIS A 437 10.76 -13.00 19.59
CA HIS A 437 10.80 -12.09 18.45
C HIS A 437 11.44 -12.78 17.23
N ILE A 438 10.76 -12.67 16.10
CA ILE A 438 11.17 -13.25 14.82
C ILE A 438 11.02 -12.17 13.75
N PHE A 439 12.11 -11.89 13.04
CA PHE A 439 12.15 -11.09 11.82
C PHE A 439 12.56 -12.02 10.68
N LYS A 440 11.60 -12.46 9.86
CA LYS A 440 11.85 -13.52 8.87
C LYS A 440 11.33 -13.26 7.48
N ASN A 441 12.03 -13.75 6.46
CA ASN A 441 11.59 -13.68 5.07
C ASN A 441 11.14 -12.26 4.67
N ASN A 442 11.88 -11.23 5.06
CA ASN A 442 11.67 -9.85 4.62
C ASN A 442 12.71 -9.46 3.56
N LEU A 443 12.37 -8.49 2.72
CA LEU A 443 13.27 -7.88 1.75
C LEU A 443 13.48 -6.41 2.11
N CYS A 444 14.68 -6.09 2.59
CA CYS A 444 15.10 -4.72 2.85
C CYS A 444 16.09 -4.31 1.75
N TYR A 445 15.80 -3.27 0.98
CA TYR A 445 16.76 -2.83 -0.05
C TYR A 445 16.75 -1.33 -0.36
N ASN A 446 17.91 -0.81 -0.76
CA ASN A 446 18.09 0.56 -1.26
C ASN A 446 17.82 1.65 -0.20
N THR A 447 18.74 1.77 0.75
CA THR A 447 18.83 2.94 1.63
C THR A 447 19.47 4.11 0.88
N ASP A 448 18.99 5.34 1.10
CA ASP A 448 19.56 6.57 0.56
C ASP A 448 21.05 6.69 0.93
N ALA A 449 21.89 6.94 -0.08
CA ALA A 449 23.33 7.12 0.09
C ALA A 449 23.70 8.35 0.95
N SER A 450 22.79 9.32 1.08
CA SER A 450 22.96 10.50 1.93
C SER A 450 22.62 10.27 3.41
N ASN A 451 22.11 9.08 3.79
CA ASN A 451 21.89 8.74 5.20
C ASN A 451 23.25 8.64 5.95
N VAL A 452 23.38 9.46 7.00
CA VAL A 452 24.59 9.61 7.82
C VAL A 452 24.81 8.41 8.74
N SER A 453 23.75 7.79 9.27
CA SER A 453 23.85 6.49 9.95
C SER A 453 24.12 5.39 8.92
N GLY A 454 23.31 5.38 7.86
CA GLY A 454 23.45 4.49 6.70
C GLY A 454 23.24 3.00 7.02
N ASP A 455 22.77 2.67 8.23
CA ASP A 455 22.43 1.31 8.66
C ASP A 455 21.07 0.88 8.06
N MET A 456 20.91 -0.41 7.75
CA MET A 456 19.63 -0.94 7.26
C MET A 456 18.75 -1.50 8.38
N ALA A 457 19.33 -2.21 9.33
CA ALA A 457 18.59 -2.69 10.50
C ALA A 457 19.35 -2.37 11.77
N SER A 458 18.67 -1.76 12.74
CA SER A 458 19.23 -1.46 14.06
C SER A 458 18.51 -2.28 15.12
N ILE A 459 19.27 -3.14 15.79
CA ILE A 459 18.79 -4.03 16.84
C ILE A 459 19.49 -3.62 18.13
N ALA A 460 18.73 -3.08 19.07
CA ALA A 460 19.27 -2.48 20.28
C ALA A 460 18.56 -2.98 21.53
N ALA A 461 19.34 -3.10 22.61
CA ALA A 461 18.79 -3.35 23.93
C ALA A 461 18.29 -2.04 24.56
N ARG A 462 17.21 -2.11 25.34
CA ARG A 462 16.81 -1.05 26.27
C ARG A 462 17.12 -1.52 27.69
N SER A 463 18.12 -0.93 28.35
CA SER A 463 18.43 -1.21 29.76
C SER A 463 17.42 -0.50 30.64
N GLY A 464 16.73 -1.25 31.53
CA GLY A 464 16.14 -0.70 32.75
C GLY A 464 17.14 -0.86 33.90
N SER A 465 17.37 0.18 34.69
CA SER A 465 18.40 0.16 35.75
C SER A 465 18.03 -0.68 36.99
N ASN A 466 16.78 -1.13 37.11
CA ASN A 466 16.29 -1.95 38.20
C ASN A 466 15.56 -3.16 37.61
N ASN A 467 15.99 -4.35 38.05
CA ASN A 467 15.58 -5.72 37.70
C ASN A 467 14.06 -6.04 37.79
N THR A 468 13.20 -5.14 37.33
CA THR A 468 11.75 -5.24 37.39
C THR A 468 11.09 -5.06 36.02
N GLU A 469 11.76 -4.48 35.03
CA GLU A 469 11.39 -4.59 33.61
C GLU A 469 12.63 -4.48 32.71
N ASN A 470 12.61 -5.21 31.59
CA ASN A 470 13.61 -5.23 30.51
C ASN A 470 14.78 -6.21 30.72
N HIS A 471 14.49 -7.51 30.63
CA HIS A 471 15.49 -8.41 30.05
C HIS A 471 15.70 -7.97 28.60
N PRO A 472 16.95 -7.84 28.13
CA PRO A 472 17.17 -7.53 26.74
C PRO A 472 16.60 -8.65 25.87
N GLY A 473 15.98 -8.26 24.76
CA GLY A 473 15.25 -9.19 23.91
C GLY A 473 16.13 -10.29 23.32
N GLN A 474 15.51 -11.40 22.93
CA GLN A 474 16.06 -12.32 21.94
C GLN A 474 15.27 -12.17 20.64
N VAL A 475 15.98 -11.88 19.54
CA VAL A 475 15.39 -11.80 18.20
C VAL A 475 16.07 -12.77 17.25
N THR A 476 15.27 -13.58 16.57
CA THR A 476 15.73 -14.39 15.44
C THR A 476 15.53 -13.63 14.16
N VAL A 477 16.62 -13.38 13.43
CA VAL A 477 16.66 -12.74 12.12
C VAL A 477 16.95 -13.83 11.09
N GLU A 478 15.93 -14.31 10.38
CA GLU A 478 16.09 -15.47 9.50
C GLU A 478 15.51 -15.37 8.09
N GLY A 479 16.21 -15.91 7.10
CA GLY A 479 15.63 -15.99 5.74
C GLY A 479 15.42 -14.63 5.07
N ASN A 480 16.00 -13.54 5.57
CA ASN A 480 15.80 -12.21 5.01
C ASN A 480 16.83 -11.92 3.91
N THR A 481 16.52 -10.94 3.08
CA THR A 481 17.46 -10.35 2.12
C THR A 481 17.68 -8.89 2.50
N PHE A 482 18.93 -8.52 2.77
CA PHE A 482 19.38 -7.14 2.98
C PHE A 482 20.29 -6.72 1.84
N SER A 483 19.99 -5.61 1.18
CA SER A 483 20.77 -5.15 0.03
C SER A 483 20.92 -3.64 -0.06
N ARG A 484 22.11 -3.15 -0.41
CA ARG A 484 22.38 -1.73 -0.68
C ARG A 484 22.08 -0.83 0.53
N CYS A 485 22.83 -1.03 1.61
CA CYS A 485 22.88 -0.05 2.71
C CYS A 485 23.61 1.22 2.26
N GLY A 486 23.34 2.33 2.96
CA GLY A 486 24.02 3.61 2.80
C GLY A 486 25.48 3.57 3.30
N ASN A 487 25.86 4.55 4.12
CA ASN A 487 27.21 4.63 4.70
C ASN A 487 27.42 3.81 5.99
N GLY A 488 26.46 2.97 6.37
CA GLY A 488 26.51 2.13 7.57
C GLY A 488 26.63 0.64 7.23
N SER A 489 25.92 -0.17 8.01
CA SER A 489 25.96 -1.63 8.00
C SER A 489 24.60 -2.22 7.59
N LEU A 490 24.57 -3.41 7.00
CA LEU A 490 23.29 -4.08 6.70
C LEU A 490 22.53 -4.42 8.00
N VAL A 491 23.25 -4.85 9.04
CA VAL A 491 22.70 -5.07 10.38
C VAL A 491 23.63 -4.45 11.41
N ARG A 492 23.12 -3.53 12.21
CA ARG A 492 23.78 -3.00 13.39
C ARG A 492 23.15 -3.60 14.65
N VAL A 493 24.00 -4.10 15.53
CA VAL A 493 23.62 -4.59 16.86
C VAL A 493 24.27 -3.68 17.90
N ASN A 494 23.45 -2.86 18.55
CA ASN A 494 23.94 -1.96 19.60
C ASN A 494 23.89 -2.68 20.97
N GLY A 495 25.07 -3.05 21.47
CA GLY A 495 25.26 -3.61 22.82
C GLY A 495 25.66 -2.58 23.89
N TYR A 496 25.94 -1.32 23.52
CA TYR A 496 26.56 -0.28 24.37
C TYR A 496 25.85 -0.07 25.72
N ASN A 497 24.53 -0.27 25.79
CA ASN A 497 23.72 0.00 26.97
C ASN A 497 23.57 -1.17 27.95
N ASN A 498 24.25 -2.30 27.73
CA ASN A 498 24.30 -3.40 28.70
C ASN A 498 25.15 -3.08 29.95
N LYS A 499 25.75 -1.88 30.05
CA LYS A 499 26.70 -1.54 31.12
C LYS A 499 26.14 -0.71 32.28
N SER A 500 24.93 -0.14 32.19
CA SER A 500 24.36 0.67 33.29
C SER A 500 23.81 -0.21 34.42
N GLY A 501 24.71 -0.79 35.22
CA GLY A 501 24.33 -1.42 36.50
C GLY A 501 25.26 -2.52 37.02
N GLY A 502 26.33 -2.90 36.32
CA GLY A 502 27.21 -3.99 36.80
C GLY A 502 26.58 -5.39 36.72
N VAL A 503 25.64 -5.61 35.79
CA VAL A 503 25.09 -6.95 35.54
C VAL A 503 26.14 -7.78 34.80
N THR A 504 27.03 -8.42 35.56
CA THR A 504 27.83 -9.55 35.08
C THR A 504 26.90 -10.79 34.99
N GLY A 505 26.39 -11.13 33.80
CA GLY A 505 25.47 -12.26 33.67
C GLY A 505 24.88 -12.47 32.26
N THR A 506 24.16 -13.58 32.10
CA THR A 506 23.53 -14.14 30.88
C THR A 506 22.33 -13.36 30.32
N ASP A 507 22.00 -12.21 30.91
CA ASP A 507 20.83 -11.38 30.57
C ASP A 507 21.18 -10.29 29.55
N ASN A 508 21.81 -10.66 28.42
CA ASN A 508 22.21 -9.75 27.34
C ASN A 508 21.32 -9.93 26.09
N LEU A 509 21.18 -8.89 25.26
CA LEU A 509 20.48 -8.98 23.97
C LEU A 509 21.07 -10.14 23.18
N GLN A 510 20.20 -10.98 22.63
CA GLN A 510 20.60 -12.09 21.80
C GLN A 510 20.02 -11.94 20.40
N VAL A 511 20.89 -11.90 19.40
CA VAL A 511 20.52 -11.83 17.99
C VAL A 511 20.95 -13.12 17.31
N ILE A 512 19.98 -13.90 16.84
CA ILE A 512 20.23 -15.13 16.10
C ILE A 512 20.05 -14.82 14.62
N LEU A 513 21.14 -14.57 13.90
CA LEU A 513 21.12 -14.37 12.46
C LEU A 513 21.39 -15.69 11.76
N LYS A 514 20.44 -16.20 10.98
CA LYS A 514 20.63 -17.42 10.19
C LYS A 514 19.94 -17.35 8.85
N ARG A 515 20.46 -18.04 7.84
CA ARG A 515 19.78 -18.18 6.54
C ARG A 515 19.46 -16.85 5.83
N ASN A 516 20.19 -15.76 6.11
CA ASN A 516 19.98 -14.47 5.44
C ASN A 516 20.91 -14.32 4.22
N ILE A 517 20.48 -13.54 3.23
CA ILE A 517 21.35 -12.94 2.23
C ILE A 517 21.72 -11.53 2.70
N LEU A 518 23.01 -11.28 2.84
CA LEU A 518 23.58 -9.96 3.16
C LEU A 518 24.43 -9.53 1.98
N MET A 519 24.00 -8.52 1.21
CA MET A 519 24.72 -8.20 -0.03
C MET A 519 24.80 -6.72 -0.35
N ALA A 520 25.74 -6.39 -1.23
CA ALA A 520 25.99 -5.02 -1.66
C ALA A 520 26.08 -4.03 -0.49
N PRO A 521 26.90 -4.31 0.54
CA PRO A 521 27.19 -3.31 1.54
C PRO A 521 27.78 -2.06 0.85
N ARG A 522 27.57 -0.87 1.42
CA ARG A 522 28.09 0.40 0.87
C ARG A 522 27.58 0.69 -0.55
N ASN A 523 26.27 0.64 -0.76
CA ASN A 523 25.62 1.03 -2.00
C ASN A 523 26.14 0.32 -3.27
N ASN A 524 26.53 -0.94 -3.17
CA ASN A 524 27.05 -1.73 -4.30
C ASN A 524 28.33 -1.15 -4.92
N ALA A 525 29.05 -0.26 -4.21
CA ALA A 525 30.35 0.22 -4.63
C ALA A 525 31.35 -0.93 -4.47
N GLY A 526 31.67 -1.64 -5.55
CA GLY A 526 32.72 -2.67 -5.53
C GLY A 526 34.00 -2.09 -4.96
N GLY A 527 34.45 -2.59 -3.81
CA GLY A 527 35.49 -1.98 -2.98
C GLY A 527 35.77 -2.81 -1.73
N ASP A 528 36.27 -2.17 -0.66
CA ASP A 528 36.66 -2.85 0.58
C ASP A 528 35.53 -3.71 1.18
N ASN A 529 35.88 -4.92 1.58
CA ASN A 529 34.94 -5.95 2.04
C ASN A 529 35.16 -6.27 3.52
N TYR A 530 34.81 -5.33 4.39
CA TYR A 530 34.88 -5.54 5.84
C TYR A 530 33.61 -6.24 6.35
N ASP A 531 33.78 -7.23 7.23
CA ASP A 531 32.64 -7.97 7.81
C ASP A 531 31.68 -7.05 8.58
N SER A 532 32.21 -5.98 9.20
CA SER A 532 31.43 -4.96 9.88
C SER A 532 30.44 -4.22 8.97
N PHE A 533 30.66 -4.19 7.66
CA PHE A 533 29.69 -3.59 6.74
C PHE A 533 28.45 -4.47 6.55
N TYR A 534 28.54 -5.77 6.82
CA TYR A 534 27.39 -6.67 6.80
C TYR A 534 26.74 -6.72 8.18
N VAL A 535 27.53 -6.98 9.22
CA VAL A 535 27.03 -6.97 10.60
C VAL A 535 28.02 -6.24 11.49
N TYR A 536 27.61 -5.11 12.02
CA TYR A 536 28.36 -4.34 12.99
C TYR A 536 27.80 -4.56 14.39
N THR A 537 28.65 -4.94 15.33
CA THR A 537 28.31 -5.02 16.75
C THR A 537 29.06 -3.94 17.50
N GLU A 538 28.36 -3.12 18.27
CA GLU A 538 28.97 -2.03 19.05
C GLU A 538 29.68 -2.57 20.31
N ASN A 539 30.91 -2.11 20.57
CA ASN A 539 31.79 -2.54 21.67
C ASN A 539 31.95 -4.07 21.84
N PRO A 540 32.30 -4.83 20.79
CA PRO A 540 32.30 -6.29 20.84
C PRO A 540 33.30 -6.86 21.85
N GLN A 541 34.36 -6.12 22.19
CA GLN A 541 35.35 -6.50 23.19
C GLN A 541 34.77 -6.53 24.62
N ASP A 542 33.78 -5.69 24.90
CA ASP A 542 33.15 -5.61 26.22
C ASP A 542 32.16 -6.75 26.48
N TYR A 543 31.67 -7.40 25.41
CA TYR A 543 30.57 -8.37 25.50
C TYR A 543 30.91 -9.78 25.00
N GLY A 544 32.04 -9.94 24.29
CA GLY A 544 32.37 -11.16 23.57
C GLY A 544 31.41 -11.35 22.40
N TYR A 545 31.84 -10.99 21.18
CA TYR A 545 31.04 -11.04 19.95
C TYR A 545 30.18 -12.31 19.82
N ASP A 546 30.75 -13.48 20.18
CA ASP A 546 30.10 -14.80 20.11
C ASP A 546 28.92 -14.99 21.09
N LYS A 547 28.71 -14.07 22.03
CA LYS A 547 27.65 -14.17 23.07
C LYS A 547 26.39 -13.36 22.74
N ILE A 548 26.52 -12.29 21.95
CA ILE A 548 25.38 -11.43 21.57
C ILE A 548 24.83 -11.85 20.20
N VAL A 549 25.71 -12.16 19.25
CA VAL A 549 25.31 -12.44 17.87
C VAL A 549 25.69 -13.87 17.49
N THR A 550 24.69 -14.74 17.34
CA THR A 550 24.88 -16.06 16.72
C THR A 550 24.70 -15.93 15.22
N ARG A 551 25.77 -16.10 14.44
CA ARG A 551 25.77 -15.94 12.98
C ARG A 551 26.54 -17.06 12.26
N PRO A 552 25.92 -18.22 11.97
CA PRO A 552 26.57 -19.29 11.23
C PRO A 552 26.96 -18.83 9.81
N LEU A 553 28.17 -19.20 9.38
CA LEU A 553 28.69 -18.94 8.03
C LEU A 553 28.85 -20.22 7.19
N ALA A 554 28.54 -21.38 7.76
CA ALA A 554 28.57 -22.68 7.10
C ALA A 554 27.42 -23.58 7.57
N GLY A 555 27.09 -24.60 6.78
CA GLY A 555 25.97 -25.51 7.05
C GLY A 555 24.60 -24.97 6.62
N ALA A 556 23.53 -25.69 6.96
CA ALA A 556 22.17 -25.39 6.49
C ALA A 556 21.62 -24.04 7.01
N ASP A 557 22.12 -23.58 8.16
CA ASP A 557 21.72 -22.30 8.77
C ASP A 557 22.62 -21.12 8.36
N ALA A 558 23.58 -21.34 7.45
CA ALA A 558 24.54 -20.32 7.04
C ALA A 558 23.84 -19.07 6.48
N ASN A 559 24.30 -17.91 6.93
CA ASN A 559 24.11 -16.65 6.23
C ASN A 559 25.08 -16.60 5.04
N VAL A 560 24.67 -15.98 3.95
CA VAL A 560 25.52 -15.76 2.78
C VAL A 560 25.81 -14.28 2.60
N GLN A 561 27.06 -13.96 2.27
CA GLN A 561 27.54 -12.59 2.08
C GLN A 561 28.02 -12.41 0.64
N TYR A 562 27.59 -11.33 -0.01
CA TYR A 562 28.03 -10.99 -1.37
C TYR A 562 28.40 -9.51 -1.48
N LEU A 563 29.60 -9.21 -1.97
CA LEU A 563 30.07 -7.84 -2.10
C LEU A 563 29.21 -7.00 -3.06
N THR A 564 28.63 -7.61 -4.09
CA THR A 564 27.74 -6.94 -5.04
C THR A 564 26.52 -7.80 -5.35
N MET A 565 25.45 -7.17 -5.81
CA MET A 565 24.25 -7.90 -6.29
C MET A 565 24.56 -8.78 -7.50
N ALA A 566 25.51 -8.36 -8.34
CA ALA A 566 25.94 -9.14 -9.50
C ALA A 566 26.58 -10.47 -9.10
N ILE A 567 27.40 -10.48 -8.05
CA ILE A 567 28.01 -11.70 -7.50
C ILE A 567 26.93 -12.59 -6.85
N ALA A 568 25.96 -11.98 -6.16
CA ALA A 568 24.83 -12.71 -5.59
C ALA A 568 23.94 -13.38 -6.65
N ASN A 569 24.04 -12.95 -7.91
CA ASN A 569 23.26 -13.45 -9.05
C ASN A 569 21.74 -13.48 -8.78
N VAL A 570 21.22 -12.33 -8.35
CA VAL A 570 19.80 -12.10 -8.05
C VAL A 570 19.12 -11.29 -9.16
N ASP A 571 17.83 -11.50 -9.36
CA ASP A 571 16.98 -10.68 -10.24
C ASP A 571 16.51 -9.43 -9.49
N THR A 572 17.15 -8.29 -9.76
CA THR A 572 16.77 -7.02 -9.13
C THR A 572 15.41 -6.50 -9.59
N ASN A 573 14.85 -7.01 -10.69
CA ASN A 573 13.53 -6.65 -11.18
C ASN A 573 12.42 -7.56 -10.63
N ASN A 574 12.80 -8.69 -10.03
CA ASN A 574 11.89 -9.66 -9.46
C ASN A 574 12.22 -9.89 -7.99
N TYR A 575 12.19 -8.80 -7.21
CA TYR A 575 12.29 -8.83 -5.75
C TYR A 575 13.52 -9.57 -5.21
N TYR A 576 14.66 -9.42 -5.92
CA TYR A 576 15.95 -10.00 -5.53
C TYR A 576 15.91 -11.53 -5.37
N LEU A 577 15.00 -12.19 -6.11
CA LEU A 577 14.98 -13.64 -6.19
C LEU A 577 16.25 -14.15 -6.89
N PRO A 578 16.85 -15.25 -6.42
CA PRO A 578 18.00 -15.85 -7.09
C PRO A 578 17.70 -16.26 -8.53
N ASN A 579 18.59 -15.91 -9.47
CA ASN A 579 18.53 -16.37 -10.85
C ASN A 579 18.93 -17.85 -11.01
N ASN A 580 19.59 -18.41 -10.01
CA ASN A 580 20.01 -19.81 -10.00
C ASN A 580 19.67 -20.47 -8.65
N SER A 581 19.62 -21.80 -8.63
CA SER A 581 19.29 -22.57 -7.44
C SER A 581 20.40 -22.64 -6.38
N THR A 582 21.59 -22.07 -6.64
CA THR A 582 22.72 -22.16 -5.69
C THR A 582 22.55 -21.25 -4.48
N VAL A 583 21.83 -20.14 -4.62
CA VAL A 583 21.44 -19.29 -3.49
C VAL A 583 20.10 -19.80 -2.94
N ILE A 584 20.15 -20.66 -1.94
CA ILE A 584 18.95 -21.29 -1.34
C ILE A 584 18.34 -20.51 -0.17
N GLN A 585 19.00 -19.45 0.29
CA GLN A 585 18.57 -18.59 1.40
C GLN A 585 17.89 -17.28 0.93
N GLY A 586 17.37 -16.50 1.89
CA GLY A 586 16.83 -15.15 1.66
C GLY A 586 15.35 -15.10 1.26
N PHE A 587 14.88 -13.89 0.94
CA PHE A 587 13.49 -13.60 0.57
C PHE A 587 13.02 -14.42 -0.64
N ARG A 588 11.75 -14.88 -0.62
CA ARG A 588 11.22 -15.82 -1.61
C ARG A 588 9.91 -15.44 -2.31
N LYS A 589 9.29 -14.30 -2.01
CA LYS A 589 8.02 -13.94 -2.66
C LYS A 589 8.24 -13.20 -3.97
N THR A 590 7.43 -13.51 -4.98
CA THR A 590 7.48 -12.93 -6.35
C THR A 590 6.54 -11.73 -6.54
N LYS A 591 5.54 -11.58 -5.66
CA LYS A 591 4.56 -10.48 -5.45
C LYS A 591 3.53 -11.04 -4.43
N PRO A 592 2.78 -10.28 -3.61
CA PRO A 592 2.52 -8.84 -3.58
C PRO A 592 2.75 -8.18 -2.21
N VAL A 593 2.65 -6.86 -2.20
CA VAL A 593 3.13 -6.01 -1.10
C VAL A 593 2.09 -4.98 -0.65
N GLY A 594 0.86 -5.09 -1.16
CA GLY A 594 -0.19 -4.12 -0.88
C GLY A 594 -1.56 -4.75 -0.71
N PRO A 595 -2.62 -3.93 -0.63
CA PRO A 595 -3.96 -4.44 -0.47
C PRO A 595 -4.23 -5.49 -1.53
N GLN A 596 -4.65 -6.66 -1.07
CA GLN A 596 -5.11 -7.69 -2.00
C GLN A 596 -6.59 -7.49 -2.21
N ALA A 597 -7.03 -7.63 -3.46
CA ALA A 597 -8.45 -7.79 -3.71
C ALA A 597 -8.91 -9.02 -2.90
N VAL A 598 -10.05 -8.90 -2.21
CA VAL A 598 -10.61 -9.95 -1.35
C VAL A 598 -10.52 -11.30 -2.07
N THR A 599 -9.82 -12.28 -1.47
CA THR A 599 -9.96 -13.69 -1.85
C THR A 599 -11.41 -14.08 -1.57
N GLY A 600 -12.23 -14.16 -2.62
CA GLY A 600 -13.69 -14.26 -2.48
C GLY A 600 -14.48 -13.22 -3.27
N ALA A 601 -13.81 -12.26 -3.94
CA ALA A 601 -14.47 -11.47 -4.98
C ALA A 601 -14.94 -12.39 -6.11
N SER A 602 -16.12 -12.11 -6.68
CA SER A 602 -16.64 -12.90 -7.79
C SER A 602 -15.65 -12.93 -8.96
N VAL A 603 -15.06 -14.08 -9.27
CA VAL A 603 -14.01 -14.23 -10.29
C VAL A 603 -14.60 -14.71 -11.59
N ILE A 604 -14.28 -14.03 -12.70
CA ILE A 604 -14.55 -14.54 -14.05
C ILE A 604 -13.35 -15.37 -14.48
N VAL A 605 -13.51 -16.68 -14.60
CA VAL A 605 -12.39 -17.64 -14.76
C VAL A 605 -11.72 -17.52 -16.13
N THR A 606 -12.51 -17.44 -17.21
CA THR A 606 -12.02 -17.36 -18.59
C THR A 606 -12.67 -16.20 -19.32
N PRO A 607 -12.32 -14.94 -19.00
CA PRO A 607 -13.05 -13.77 -19.46
C PRO A 607 -13.01 -13.60 -20.99
N ASN A 608 -12.05 -14.19 -21.70
CA ASN A 608 -11.91 -14.05 -23.14
C ASN A 608 -12.55 -15.20 -23.96
N ALA A 609 -13.34 -16.06 -23.32
CA ALA A 609 -14.05 -17.16 -23.97
C ALA A 609 -15.54 -16.85 -24.10
N ALA A 610 -16.22 -17.49 -25.07
CA ALA A 610 -17.67 -17.37 -25.22
C ALA A 610 -18.41 -17.84 -23.94
N THR A 611 -17.95 -18.94 -23.34
CA THR A 611 -18.42 -19.46 -22.06
C THR A 611 -17.38 -19.24 -20.97
N THR A 612 -17.81 -18.81 -19.78
CA THR A 612 -16.92 -18.65 -18.62
C THR A 612 -17.60 -19.08 -17.33
N ALA A 613 -16.85 -19.68 -16.41
CA ALA A 613 -17.28 -19.80 -15.03
C ALA A 613 -17.18 -18.45 -14.32
N VAL A 614 -18.12 -18.20 -13.40
CA VAL A 614 -18.02 -17.16 -12.38
C VAL A 614 -18.09 -17.82 -11.02
N THR A 615 -17.09 -17.58 -10.19
CA THR A 615 -16.98 -18.20 -8.86
C THR A 615 -17.00 -17.16 -7.75
N ASN A 616 -17.16 -17.60 -6.50
CA ASN A 616 -17.09 -16.75 -5.30
C ASN A 616 -18.13 -15.62 -5.27
N MET A 617 -19.35 -15.89 -5.70
CA MET A 617 -20.47 -14.95 -5.57
C MET A 617 -21.18 -15.16 -4.22
N VAL A 618 -21.43 -14.08 -3.49
CA VAL A 618 -22.34 -14.08 -2.33
C VAL A 618 -23.78 -13.77 -2.74
N SER A 619 -24.74 -13.97 -1.83
CA SER A 619 -26.15 -13.64 -2.05
C SER A 619 -26.35 -12.20 -2.55
N GLY A 620 -27.09 -12.03 -3.64
CA GLY A 620 -27.34 -10.75 -4.28
C GLY A 620 -27.50 -10.84 -5.79
N VAL A 621 -27.68 -9.69 -6.44
CA VAL A 621 -27.93 -9.61 -7.90
C VAL A 621 -26.70 -9.06 -8.60
N TYR A 622 -26.10 -9.85 -9.48
CA TYR A 622 -24.95 -9.50 -10.32
C TYR A 622 -25.40 -9.23 -11.75
N VAL A 623 -24.72 -8.31 -12.44
CA VAL A 623 -24.87 -8.12 -13.88
C VAL A 623 -23.51 -8.31 -14.54
N PHE A 624 -23.42 -9.20 -15.52
CA PHE A 624 -22.24 -9.42 -16.34
C PHE A 624 -22.50 -8.98 -17.78
N ARG A 625 -21.47 -8.47 -18.45
CA ARG A 625 -21.51 -8.05 -19.85
C ARG A 625 -20.55 -8.90 -20.67
N LEU A 626 -21.06 -9.45 -21.77
CA LEU A 626 -20.28 -10.03 -22.86
C LEU A 626 -20.12 -8.99 -23.97
N VAL A 627 -18.89 -8.77 -24.41
CA VAL A 627 -18.56 -8.03 -25.63
C VAL A 627 -17.99 -9.03 -26.64
N ALA A 628 -18.45 -9.00 -27.88
CA ALA A 628 -17.86 -9.77 -28.97
C ALA A 628 -17.38 -8.84 -30.08
N GLY A 629 -16.21 -9.14 -30.64
CA GLY A 629 -15.62 -8.42 -31.77
C GLY A 629 -15.44 -9.30 -32.99
N ASN A 630 -15.45 -8.70 -34.18
CA ASN A 630 -15.36 -9.41 -35.44
C ASN A 630 -14.08 -9.07 -36.25
N THR A 631 -13.87 -9.76 -37.39
CA THR A 631 -12.72 -9.53 -38.29
C THR A 631 -12.68 -8.13 -38.92
N LEU A 632 -13.80 -7.39 -38.91
CA LEU A 632 -13.89 -6.01 -39.41
C LEU A 632 -13.61 -4.97 -38.32
N GLY A 633 -13.23 -5.38 -37.11
CA GLY A 633 -12.97 -4.48 -35.98
C GLY A 633 -14.23 -3.89 -35.34
N GLN A 634 -15.41 -4.43 -35.64
CA GLN A 634 -16.66 -4.01 -35.00
C GLN A 634 -16.88 -4.77 -33.70
N TYR A 635 -17.59 -4.14 -32.75
CA TYR A 635 -17.90 -4.73 -31.44
C TYR A 635 -19.36 -4.53 -31.08
N LYS A 636 -19.96 -5.51 -30.39
CA LYS A 636 -21.28 -5.37 -29.79
C LYS A 636 -21.33 -6.09 -28.46
N SER A 637 -22.30 -5.77 -27.63
CA SER A 637 -22.41 -6.33 -26.28
C SER A 637 -23.81 -6.78 -25.90
N SER A 638 -23.89 -7.72 -24.98
CA SER A 638 -25.10 -8.16 -24.29
C SER A 638 -24.82 -8.31 -22.79
N THR A 639 -25.85 -8.23 -21.96
CA THR A 639 -25.75 -8.44 -20.50
C THR A 639 -26.58 -9.63 -20.04
N VAL A 640 -26.20 -10.20 -18.90
CA VAL A 640 -26.91 -11.28 -18.19
C VAL A 640 -26.91 -10.98 -16.69
N GLN A 641 -28.03 -11.22 -16.02
CA GLN A 641 -28.18 -11.09 -14.58
C GLN A 641 -28.04 -12.45 -13.89
N VAL A 642 -27.35 -12.48 -12.74
CA VAL A 642 -27.28 -13.66 -11.86
C VAL A 642 -27.77 -13.26 -10.47
N THR A 643 -28.85 -13.88 -10.03
CA THR A 643 -29.42 -13.73 -8.67
C THR A 643 -28.96 -14.89 -7.81
N VAL A 644 -28.22 -14.61 -6.74
CA VAL A 644 -27.68 -15.62 -5.83
C VAL A 644 -28.48 -15.61 -4.52
N THR A 645 -28.95 -16.77 -4.08
CA THR A 645 -29.65 -16.99 -2.80
C THR A 645 -29.00 -18.17 -2.05
N LEU A 646 -27.90 -17.90 -1.35
CA LEU A 646 -27.17 -18.88 -0.52
C LEU A 646 -27.92 -19.23 0.77
#